data_AF-A0A0M9DRM8-F1
#
_entry.id   AF-A0A0M9DRM8-F1
#
_cell.length_a   1.000
_cell.length_b   1.000
_cell.length_c   1.000
_cell.angle_alpha   90.00
_cell.angle_beta   90.00
_cell.angle_gamma   90.00
#
_symmetry.space_group_name_H-M   'P 1'
#
loop_
_entity.id
_entity.type
_entity.pdbx_description
1 polymer ?
#
loop_
_entity_poly.entity_id
_entity_poly.type
_entity_poly.pdbx_seq_one_letter_code
_entity_poly.pdbx_strand_id
1 'polypeptide(L)'
;MPKSYYTLIQIVPNLSANDRLSIGLIGFDENSVKFRFSDLRKTIAIKLLNSNSIINYITTQIDKKLSQNVINLEAQIQTKGANDTNWIGSYLDYLQKYSNGTLQFSEPILILDSLTEARFDSLYDSLLATNYQLDDERLNLNNNIENQENNNSFDISENNSNPQNRISEDDFFKHTHIIDQLYFSLKRFEDILVLPRNFLMNLYPFNKSRDEYSYLGNYSLQTRNKELLDFFDKITTNVDEVEYNIPEELDNVDNYDEKLKFILKQLNHAQILYVWLDKKENEYKNIILENHINCDCILCSYQDFNFARSAQLLQETNTENKNEAMDNAFAHYLFGNYFTSAQCYIDLEAKLKKDEKNILRLICVHNIVKLSKYDTEIEWLISEGFIDRIKGEQVIEQFKNVDEWKTIGDMNVSKKEKELLEWIKEEKTFYYGFTEITDSSKKLIDNYHRIKNGGTVWSQEIDGLKVELNELILFYVGNGLIFQHFKEFYDIVALATEAFIASHSIPKDKDSSKLKHFDDTLLSNIVLYCHAEDLDKCFDKYQVKEINYQSNSYMFWDRVNNFFDSKNNLSLILPLLKERTNRKFLGTYKNICKNLLLVLGYMKVETESFEMILEKILNFWKETPIITKDREMQHFLKGFLSLKEEDLKNEKLSEVLFDFLKFLSTIDEFKHQHLQIMRLLVWRFEKYDRNYQIDDIKIIEKILVNSQNERELLVYIYPIIAENFKNLIIEKLQSYLYEKFDIYIFYEAMYAGMLDYKEYFDKIIEGKHYEAAISIGYKYRLDFQDTVFQEIKTHSPYFEWLIEPESFDYSLFQIKWIHEIRYTSLREIIWKSQKLKEYLEKYLKDNDNENLRKFYFSYIV
;
A
#
# COMPACT_ATOMS: atom_id res chain seq x y z
N MET A 1 -15.03 29.33 -35.90
CA MET A 1 -14.84 30.38 -34.87
C MET A 1 -14.15 29.71 -33.70
N PRO A 2 -13.12 30.35 -33.12
CA PRO A 2 -12.44 29.79 -31.97
C PRO A 2 -13.41 29.60 -30.83
N LYS A 3 -13.44 28.38 -30.27
CA LYS A 3 -14.29 28.06 -29.12
C LYS A 3 -13.49 28.31 -27.85
N SER A 4 -14.00 29.16 -26.98
CA SER A 4 -13.45 29.37 -25.64
C SER A 4 -14.33 28.67 -24.61
N TYR A 5 -13.74 28.19 -23.52
CA TYR A 5 -14.46 27.51 -22.45
C TYR A 5 -14.06 28.08 -21.10
N TYR A 6 -14.92 27.98 -20.10
CA TYR A 6 -14.52 28.18 -18.71
C TYR A 6 -15.12 27.12 -17.79
N THR A 7 -14.46 26.89 -16.65
CA THR A 7 -14.95 26.05 -15.54
C THR A 7 -14.66 26.75 -14.22
N LEU A 8 -15.52 26.56 -13.23
CA LEU A 8 -15.34 27.02 -11.87
C LEU A 8 -14.59 25.96 -11.06
N ILE A 9 -13.61 26.42 -10.28
CA ILE A 9 -12.94 25.61 -9.26
C ILE A 9 -13.81 25.67 -8.01
N GLN A 10 -14.34 24.52 -7.60
CA GLN A 10 -15.30 24.40 -6.51
C GLN A 10 -14.70 23.63 -5.34
N ILE A 11 -14.99 24.09 -4.13
CA ILE A 11 -14.79 23.33 -2.91
C ILE A 11 -16.13 22.80 -2.46
N VAL A 12 -16.15 21.55 -2.02
CA VAL A 12 -17.32 20.89 -1.46
C VAL A 12 -17.09 20.69 0.04
N PRO A 13 -17.56 21.64 0.90
CA PRO A 13 -17.37 21.52 2.34
C PRO A 13 -18.18 20.37 2.94
N ASN A 14 -19.30 20.03 2.32
CA ASN A 14 -20.15 18.91 2.73
C ASN A 14 -20.62 18.14 1.50
N LEU A 15 -20.02 16.97 1.26
CA LEU A 15 -20.33 16.13 0.11
C LEU A 15 -21.77 15.58 0.16
N SER A 16 -22.28 15.30 1.36
CA SER A 16 -23.62 14.75 1.56
C SER A 16 -24.73 15.77 1.29
N ALA A 17 -24.48 17.04 1.59
CA ALA A 17 -25.41 18.13 1.26
C ALA A 17 -25.29 18.62 -0.18
N ASN A 18 -24.25 18.17 -0.91
CA ASN A 18 -23.86 18.71 -2.22
C ASN A 18 -23.66 20.25 -2.17
N ASP A 19 -23.16 20.77 -1.06
CA ASP A 19 -22.83 22.18 -0.90
C ASP A 19 -21.59 22.49 -1.73
N ARG A 20 -21.67 23.53 -2.57
CA ARG A 20 -20.55 23.91 -3.45
C ARG A 20 -20.21 25.38 -3.28
N LEU A 21 -18.94 25.64 -3.02
CA LEU A 21 -18.39 26.98 -2.96
C LEU A 21 -17.36 27.16 -4.08
N SER A 22 -17.67 28.01 -5.05
CA SER A 22 -16.72 28.36 -6.10
C SER A 22 -15.63 29.27 -5.53
N ILE A 23 -14.37 28.85 -5.65
CA ILE A 23 -13.19 29.55 -5.10
C ILE A 23 -12.26 30.11 -6.19
N GLY A 24 -12.45 29.71 -7.45
CA GLY A 24 -11.63 30.16 -8.56
C GLY A 24 -12.28 29.90 -9.91
N LEU A 25 -11.70 30.48 -10.96
CA LEU A 25 -12.14 30.37 -12.34
C LEU A 25 -10.94 29.94 -13.20
N ILE A 26 -11.16 29.01 -14.12
CA ILE A 26 -10.22 28.69 -15.19
C ILE A 26 -10.93 28.91 -16.53
N GLY A 27 -10.30 29.67 -17.41
CA GLY A 27 -10.74 29.90 -18.77
C GLY A 27 -9.69 29.42 -19.77
N PHE A 28 -10.16 28.85 -20.87
CA PHE A 28 -9.36 28.31 -21.95
C PHE A 28 -9.81 28.91 -23.27
N ASP A 29 -8.87 29.31 -24.11
CA ASP A 29 -9.10 29.48 -25.54
C ASP A 29 -8.02 28.76 -26.35
N GLU A 30 -8.05 28.92 -27.67
CA GLU A 30 -7.08 28.29 -28.57
C GLU A 30 -5.62 28.68 -28.28
N ASN A 31 -5.38 29.81 -27.64
CA ASN A 31 -4.05 30.42 -27.54
C ASN A 31 -3.61 30.69 -26.10
N SER A 32 -4.48 30.51 -25.11
CA SER A 32 -4.21 30.92 -23.74
C SER A 32 -5.04 30.14 -22.73
N VAL A 33 -4.44 29.96 -21.54
CA VAL A 33 -5.14 29.51 -20.34
C VAL A 33 -5.04 30.64 -19.33
N LYS A 34 -6.18 31.01 -18.77
CA LYS A 34 -6.30 32.06 -17.74
C LYS A 34 -6.91 31.45 -16.50
N PHE A 35 -6.37 31.77 -15.34
CA PHE A 35 -6.95 31.31 -14.10
C PHE A 35 -6.76 32.34 -12.99
N ARG A 36 -7.70 32.38 -12.05
CA ARG A 36 -7.63 33.26 -10.89
C ARG A 36 -8.43 32.67 -9.73
N PHE A 37 -7.89 32.75 -8.52
CA PHE A 37 -8.59 32.43 -7.27
C PHE A 37 -9.19 33.68 -6.64
N SER A 38 -10.30 33.55 -5.92
CA SER A 38 -10.87 34.62 -5.09
C SER A 38 -10.40 34.47 -3.66
N ASP A 39 -9.65 35.45 -3.16
CA ASP A 39 -9.14 35.45 -1.77
C ASP A 39 -10.27 35.38 -0.75
N LEU A 40 -11.33 36.16 -0.97
CA LEU A 40 -12.53 36.13 -0.11
C LEU A 40 -13.16 34.74 -0.09
N ARG A 41 -13.38 34.12 -1.26
CA ARG A 41 -13.98 32.78 -1.34
C ARG A 41 -13.06 31.71 -0.76
N LYS A 42 -11.74 31.83 -0.91
CA LYS A 42 -10.76 30.96 -0.22
C LYS A 42 -10.90 31.09 1.30
N THR A 43 -10.98 32.30 1.85
CA THR A 43 -11.17 32.51 3.28
C THR A 43 -12.47 31.89 3.79
N ILE A 44 -13.57 32.01 3.03
CA ILE A 44 -14.83 31.35 3.35
C ILE A 44 -14.66 29.81 3.32
N ALA A 45 -14.01 29.27 2.29
CA ALA A 45 -13.75 27.84 2.19
C ALA A 45 -12.92 27.31 3.36
N ILE A 46 -11.88 28.04 3.78
CA ILE A 46 -11.04 27.72 4.94
C ILE A 46 -11.88 27.65 6.21
N LYS A 47 -12.81 28.59 6.41
CA LYS A 47 -13.73 28.60 7.55
C LYS A 47 -14.72 27.45 7.50
N LEU A 48 -15.28 27.14 6.34
CA LEU A 48 -16.26 26.05 6.18
C LEU A 48 -15.63 24.67 6.38
N LEU A 49 -14.37 24.50 5.97
CA LEU A 49 -13.64 23.24 6.13
C LEU A 49 -12.88 23.12 7.45
N ASN A 50 -12.81 24.20 8.24
CA ASN A 50 -11.91 24.32 9.40
C ASN A 50 -10.45 23.90 9.08
N SER A 51 -9.99 24.08 7.84
CA SER A 51 -8.67 23.63 7.38
C SER A 51 -8.02 24.60 6.41
N ASN A 52 -7.05 25.35 6.92
CA ASN A 52 -6.26 26.30 6.12
C ASN A 52 -5.23 25.58 5.23
N SER A 53 -4.63 24.50 5.73
CA SER A 53 -3.58 23.75 5.04
C SER A 53 -4.11 23.11 3.75
N ILE A 54 -5.31 22.53 3.76
CA ILE A 54 -5.90 21.87 2.59
C ILE A 54 -6.16 22.87 1.46
N ILE A 55 -6.80 24.00 1.75
CA ILE A 55 -7.11 25.01 0.71
C ILE A 55 -5.84 25.64 0.15
N ASN A 56 -4.85 25.96 1.00
CA ASN A 56 -3.59 26.52 0.52
C ASN A 56 -2.81 25.51 -0.30
N TYR A 57 -2.79 24.23 0.10
CA TYR A 57 -2.16 23.17 -0.67
C TYR A 57 -2.81 23.01 -2.04
N ILE A 58 -4.13 22.88 -2.09
CA ILE A 58 -4.89 22.72 -3.35
C ILE A 58 -4.63 23.90 -4.29
N THR A 59 -4.77 25.12 -3.79
CA THR A 59 -4.58 26.34 -4.61
C THR A 59 -3.14 26.46 -5.09
N THR A 60 -2.14 26.15 -4.25
CA THR A 60 -0.73 26.13 -4.64
C THR A 60 -0.42 25.05 -5.68
N GLN A 61 -1.01 23.86 -5.57
CA GLN A 61 -0.79 22.79 -6.55
C GLN A 61 -1.42 23.11 -7.90
N ILE A 62 -2.62 23.69 -7.91
CA ILE A 62 -3.26 24.14 -9.14
C ILE A 62 -2.44 25.27 -9.77
N ASP A 63 -2.04 26.27 -8.99
CA ASP A 63 -1.21 27.39 -9.45
C ASP A 63 0.13 26.91 -10.03
N LYS A 64 0.83 26.01 -9.32
CA LYS A 64 2.07 25.39 -9.79
C LYS A 64 1.87 24.60 -11.08
N LYS A 65 0.86 23.74 -11.14
CA LYS A 65 0.58 22.91 -12.33
C LYS A 65 0.17 23.75 -13.52
N LEU A 66 -0.69 24.75 -13.35
CA LEU A 66 -1.11 25.62 -14.44
C LEU A 66 0.05 26.51 -14.88
N SER A 67 0.85 27.06 -13.97
CA SER A 67 2.02 27.85 -14.33
C SER A 67 3.10 27.03 -15.05
N GLN A 68 3.32 25.78 -14.65
CA GLN A 68 4.25 24.86 -15.33
C GLN A 68 3.71 24.35 -16.67
N ASN A 69 2.40 24.08 -16.74
CA ASN A 69 1.77 23.56 -17.94
C ASN A 69 1.40 24.63 -18.95
N VAL A 70 1.24 25.91 -18.61
CA VAL A 70 1.06 26.99 -19.60
C VAL A 70 2.22 27.01 -20.60
N ILE A 71 3.45 26.78 -20.12
CA ILE A 71 4.66 26.67 -20.96
C ILE A 71 4.60 25.44 -21.89
N ASN A 72 4.07 24.31 -21.41
CA ASN A 72 3.94 23.08 -22.21
C ASN A 72 2.69 23.06 -23.11
N LEU A 73 1.60 23.71 -22.71
CA LEU A 73 0.37 23.81 -23.48
C LEU A 73 0.57 24.74 -24.67
N GLU A 74 1.27 25.86 -24.50
CA GLU A 74 1.66 26.74 -25.62
C GLU A 74 2.50 25.96 -26.65
N ALA A 75 3.44 25.11 -26.20
CA ALA A 75 4.22 24.24 -27.07
C ALA A 75 3.39 23.11 -27.72
N GLN A 76 2.41 22.55 -27.01
CA GLN A 76 1.52 21.50 -27.54
C GLN A 76 0.45 22.04 -28.51
N ILE A 77 -0.06 23.25 -28.27
CA ILE A 77 -0.96 23.99 -29.16
C ILE A 77 -0.23 24.34 -30.45
N GLN A 78 1.03 24.76 -30.38
CA GLN A 78 1.86 25.04 -31.55
C GLN A 78 2.18 23.78 -32.38
N THR A 79 2.29 22.60 -31.74
CA THR A 79 2.67 21.34 -32.43
C THR A 79 1.49 20.52 -32.95
N LYS A 80 0.27 20.67 -32.39
CA LYS A 80 -0.92 19.91 -32.82
C LYS A 80 -1.84 20.62 -33.81
N GLY A 81 -1.60 21.90 -34.13
CA GLY A 81 -2.36 22.66 -35.12
C GLY A 81 -3.74 23.12 -34.62
N ALA A 82 -4.10 24.37 -34.93
CA ALA A 82 -5.23 25.12 -34.37
C ALA A 82 -6.65 24.60 -34.65
N ASN A 83 -6.83 23.41 -35.24
CA ASN A 83 -8.13 23.00 -35.79
C ASN A 83 -8.91 21.96 -34.98
N ASP A 84 -8.40 21.46 -33.86
CA ASP A 84 -9.14 20.54 -33.00
C ASP A 84 -9.23 21.07 -31.56
N THR A 85 -10.15 21.99 -31.30
CA THR A 85 -10.42 22.52 -29.94
C THR A 85 -11.28 21.59 -29.10
N ASN A 86 -11.77 20.48 -29.66
CA ASN A 86 -12.71 19.61 -28.96
C ASN A 86 -12.05 18.88 -27.78
N TRP A 87 -10.73 18.66 -27.82
CA TRP A 87 -10.02 18.02 -26.71
C TRP A 87 -10.03 18.87 -25.43
N ILE A 88 -10.11 20.21 -25.52
CA ILE A 88 -10.17 21.09 -24.34
C ILE A 88 -11.49 20.85 -23.60
N GLY A 89 -12.60 20.82 -24.33
CA GLY A 89 -13.91 20.47 -23.76
C GLY A 89 -13.88 19.06 -23.15
N SER A 90 -13.35 18.07 -23.87
CA SER A 90 -13.23 16.69 -23.36
C SER A 90 -12.32 16.57 -22.14
N TYR A 91 -11.28 17.39 -22.02
CA TYR A 91 -10.40 17.42 -20.86
C TYR A 91 -11.06 18.06 -19.64
N LEU A 92 -11.86 19.11 -19.83
CA LEU A 92 -12.63 19.71 -18.75
C LEU A 92 -13.77 18.79 -18.30
N ASP A 93 -14.43 18.11 -19.23
CA ASP A 93 -15.39 17.04 -18.92
C ASP A 93 -14.72 15.91 -18.13
N TYR A 94 -13.48 15.56 -18.49
CA TYR A 94 -12.68 14.60 -17.72
C TYR A 94 -12.44 15.12 -16.29
N LEU A 95 -11.96 16.36 -16.14
CA LEU A 95 -11.73 16.93 -14.80
C LEU A 95 -12.99 16.92 -13.95
N GLN A 96 -14.14 17.30 -14.50
CA GLN A 96 -15.43 17.25 -13.81
C GLN A 96 -15.81 15.82 -13.39
N LYS A 97 -15.70 14.83 -14.29
CA LYS A 97 -16.13 13.45 -14.03
C LYS A 97 -15.25 12.73 -13.01
N TYR A 98 -13.98 13.10 -12.94
CA TYR A 98 -12.99 12.40 -12.11
C TYR A 98 -12.56 13.22 -10.88
N SER A 99 -13.01 14.46 -10.72
CA SER A 99 -12.86 15.21 -9.46
C SER A 99 -13.93 14.81 -8.45
N ASN A 100 -13.68 13.72 -7.72
CA ASN A 100 -14.53 13.28 -6.61
C ASN A 100 -13.83 13.65 -5.29
N GLY A 101 -14.51 14.42 -4.43
CA GLY A 101 -13.99 14.84 -3.12
C GLY A 101 -14.10 16.34 -2.85
N THR A 102 -13.20 16.87 -2.00
CA THR A 102 -13.21 18.26 -1.52
C THR A 102 -13.00 19.30 -2.62
N LEU A 103 -12.26 18.95 -3.67
CA LEU A 103 -12.03 19.78 -4.85
C LEU A 103 -12.84 19.22 -6.03
N GLN A 104 -13.65 20.06 -6.67
CA GLN A 104 -14.43 19.71 -7.85
C GLN A 104 -14.32 20.79 -8.92
N PHE A 105 -14.66 20.44 -10.16
CA PHE A 105 -14.78 21.38 -11.27
C PHE A 105 -16.23 21.42 -11.77
N SER A 106 -16.71 22.61 -12.13
CA SER A 106 -18.02 22.72 -12.79
C SER A 106 -17.96 22.17 -14.21
N GLU A 107 -19.13 21.91 -14.80
CA GLU A 107 -19.24 21.64 -16.23
C GLU A 107 -18.56 22.74 -17.05
N PRO A 108 -17.85 22.40 -18.14
CA PRO A 108 -17.26 23.38 -19.02
C PRO A 108 -18.35 24.16 -19.77
N ILE A 109 -18.32 25.48 -19.67
CA ILE A 109 -19.29 26.37 -20.32
C ILE A 109 -18.64 27.01 -21.53
N LEU A 110 -19.26 26.84 -22.70
CA LEU A 110 -18.80 27.43 -23.97
C LEU A 110 -19.04 28.94 -24.00
N ILE A 111 -18.02 29.68 -24.40
CA ILE A 111 -18.05 31.10 -24.74
C ILE A 111 -17.94 31.20 -26.27
N LEU A 112 -18.90 31.87 -26.90
CA LEU A 112 -18.95 32.01 -28.36
C LEU A 112 -17.93 33.01 -28.92
N ASP A 113 -17.29 33.79 -28.04
CA ASP A 113 -16.29 34.81 -28.34
C ASP A 113 -14.92 34.44 -27.77
N SER A 114 -13.86 35.07 -28.28
CA SER A 114 -12.49 34.90 -27.78
C SER A 114 -12.33 35.34 -26.31
N LEU A 115 -11.54 34.60 -25.54
CA LEU A 115 -11.29 34.85 -24.11
C LEU A 115 -10.24 35.97 -23.88
N THR A 116 -10.60 37.20 -24.23
CA THR A 116 -9.77 38.39 -23.91
C THR A 116 -9.63 38.59 -22.40
N GLU A 117 -8.61 39.34 -21.95
CA GLU A 117 -8.38 39.58 -20.50
C GLU A 117 -9.57 40.30 -19.88
N ALA A 118 -10.07 41.35 -20.52
CA ALA A 118 -11.26 42.07 -20.07
C ALA A 118 -12.50 41.17 -19.96
N ARG A 119 -12.63 40.15 -20.84
CA ARG A 119 -13.74 39.20 -20.77
C ARG A 119 -13.54 38.19 -19.65
N PHE A 120 -12.33 37.70 -19.44
CA PHE A 120 -11.99 36.84 -18.32
C PHE A 120 -12.21 37.57 -16.99
N ASP A 121 -11.76 38.82 -16.87
CA ASP A 121 -12.01 39.70 -15.73
C ASP A 121 -13.51 39.88 -15.49
N SER A 122 -14.28 40.19 -16.53
CA SER A 122 -15.74 40.34 -16.42
C SER A 122 -16.43 39.05 -15.96
N LEU A 123 -15.98 37.87 -16.41
CA LEU A 123 -16.49 36.58 -15.97
C LEU A 123 -16.10 36.28 -14.52
N TYR A 124 -14.84 36.54 -14.17
CA TYR A 124 -14.35 36.38 -12.80
C TYR A 124 -15.12 37.29 -11.85
N ASP A 125 -15.33 38.54 -12.24
CA ASP A 125 -16.06 39.50 -11.41
C ASP A 125 -17.53 39.09 -11.26
N SER A 126 -18.20 38.72 -12.36
CA SER A 126 -19.60 38.30 -12.31
C SER A 126 -19.83 37.01 -11.50
N LEU A 127 -18.88 36.08 -11.49
CA LEU A 127 -19.07 34.75 -10.90
C LEU A 127 -18.46 34.61 -9.50
N LEU A 128 -17.40 35.38 -9.20
CA LEU A 128 -16.58 35.21 -8.01
C LEU A 128 -16.34 36.51 -7.24
N ALA A 129 -16.27 37.66 -7.90
CA ALA A 129 -16.18 38.95 -7.20
C ALA A 129 -17.58 39.42 -6.83
N THR A 130 -17.97 39.16 -5.59
CA THR A 130 -19.03 39.95 -4.98
C THR A 130 -18.53 41.40 -4.89
N ASN A 131 -18.99 42.27 -5.79
CA ASN A 131 -19.00 43.72 -5.61
C ASN A 131 -19.95 44.07 -4.45
N TYR A 132 -19.65 43.59 -3.25
CA TYR A 132 -20.09 44.23 -2.03
C TYR A 132 -18.98 45.20 -1.67
N GLN A 133 -19.12 46.46 -2.07
CA GLN A 133 -18.62 47.54 -1.23
C GLN A 133 -19.22 47.30 0.14
N LEU A 134 -18.41 46.78 1.05
CA LEU A 134 -18.73 46.76 2.46
C LEU A 134 -18.80 48.24 2.86
N ASP A 135 -20.01 48.79 2.93
CA ASP A 135 -20.24 49.97 3.73
C ASP A 135 -19.72 49.67 5.14
N ASP A 136 -18.77 50.48 5.60
CA ASP A 136 -18.09 50.41 6.90
C ASP A 136 -19.04 50.39 8.11
N GLU A 137 -20.35 50.52 7.90
CA GLU A 137 -21.39 50.42 8.93
C GLU A 137 -21.68 48.97 9.37
N ARG A 138 -21.43 47.93 8.55
CA ARG A 138 -21.74 46.54 8.93
C ARG A 138 -20.72 45.89 9.89
N LEU A 139 -19.47 46.35 9.88
CA LEU A 139 -18.48 45.94 10.88
C LEU A 139 -18.82 46.47 12.28
N ASN A 140 -19.55 47.59 12.37
CA ASN A 140 -20.09 48.09 13.63
C ASN A 140 -21.40 47.40 14.05
N LEU A 141 -22.16 46.81 13.12
CA LEU A 141 -23.34 46.00 13.47
C LEU A 141 -22.95 44.64 14.08
N ASN A 142 -21.88 43.99 13.59
CA ASN A 142 -21.46 42.69 14.15
C ASN A 142 -20.93 42.80 15.59
N ASN A 143 -20.27 43.91 15.94
CA ASN A 143 -19.88 44.20 17.33
C ASN A 143 -21.08 44.50 18.25
N ASN A 144 -22.23 44.88 17.68
CA ASN A 144 -23.48 45.07 18.43
C ASN A 144 -24.33 43.80 18.50
N ILE A 145 -24.21 42.89 17.54
CA ILE A 145 -24.90 41.58 17.53
C ILE A 145 -24.21 40.61 18.52
N GLU A 146 -22.88 40.59 18.63
CA GLU A 146 -22.17 39.82 19.67
C GLU A 146 -22.52 40.29 21.11
N ASN A 147 -22.94 41.56 21.27
CA ASN A 147 -23.42 42.08 22.55
C ASN A 147 -24.93 41.85 22.79
N GLN A 148 -25.71 41.52 21.76
CA GLN A 148 -27.13 41.18 21.88
C GLN A 148 -27.40 39.67 21.95
N GLU A 149 -26.53 38.82 21.36
CA GLU A 149 -26.62 37.36 21.46
C GLU A 149 -26.24 36.84 22.86
N ASN A 150 -25.55 37.64 23.68
CA ASN A 150 -25.35 37.35 25.10
C ASN A 150 -26.60 37.63 25.98
N ASN A 151 -27.72 38.13 25.42
CA ASN A 151 -28.90 38.50 26.21
C ASN A 151 -30.25 37.95 25.71
N ASN A 152 -30.30 37.08 24.70
CA ASN A 152 -31.56 36.48 24.24
C ASN A 152 -31.49 34.95 24.17
N SER A 153 -31.66 34.31 25.34
CA SER A 153 -32.15 32.93 25.40
C SER A 153 -33.61 32.91 24.95
N PHE A 154 -33.89 32.30 23.80
CA PHE A 154 -35.26 32.03 23.37
C PHE A 154 -35.83 30.86 24.18
N ASP A 155 -36.89 31.17 24.93
CA ASP A 155 -37.81 30.24 25.56
C ASP A 155 -38.35 29.21 24.56
N ILE A 156 -38.03 27.94 24.78
CA ILE A 156 -38.84 26.83 24.30
C ILE A 156 -39.64 26.34 25.50
N SER A 157 -40.94 26.59 25.40
CA SER A 157 -41.96 26.28 26.39
C SER A 157 -41.91 24.82 26.88
N GLU A 158 -41.94 24.73 28.21
CA GLU A 158 -42.11 23.56 29.04
C GLU A 158 -43.24 22.62 28.58
N ASN A 159 -42.90 21.35 28.43
CA ASN A 159 -43.69 20.23 28.96
C ASN A 159 -42.83 18.96 28.92
N ASN A 160 -42.03 18.74 29.97
CA ASN A 160 -41.81 17.45 30.62
C ASN A 160 -40.78 17.60 31.75
N SER A 161 -41.29 17.51 32.98
CA SER A 161 -40.62 17.09 34.23
C SER A 161 -39.08 17.16 34.30
N ASN A 162 -38.60 18.29 34.81
CA ASN A 162 -37.51 18.45 35.78
C ASN A 162 -36.10 17.83 35.48
N PRO A 163 -35.18 18.59 34.83
CA PRO A 163 -33.77 18.22 34.71
C PRO A 163 -32.80 19.06 35.59
N GLN A 164 -33.26 19.75 36.63
CA GLN A 164 -32.44 20.74 37.36
C GLN A 164 -31.63 20.22 38.56
N ASN A 165 -31.34 18.92 38.68
CA ASN A 165 -30.46 18.40 39.74
C ASN A 165 -29.58 17.22 39.28
N ARG A 166 -28.88 17.37 38.15
CA ARG A 166 -27.67 16.56 37.89
C ARG A 166 -26.46 17.42 38.24
N ILE A 167 -25.87 17.15 39.41
CA ILE A 167 -24.47 17.51 39.69
C ILE A 167 -23.68 17.10 38.44
N SER A 168 -22.85 17.99 37.87
CA SER A 168 -22.05 17.60 36.70
C SER A 168 -21.27 16.34 37.08
N GLU A 169 -21.27 15.30 36.24
CA GLU A 169 -20.59 14.03 36.57
C GLU A 169 -19.14 14.31 37.04
N ASP A 170 -18.48 15.30 36.44
CA ASP A 170 -17.16 15.80 36.80
C ASP A 170 -17.04 16.32 38.25
N ASP A 171 -18.12 16.88 38.83
CA ASP A 171 -18.14 17.34 40.23
C ASP A 171 -18.33 16.18 41.23
N PHE A 172 -18.99 15.09 40.83
CA PHE A 172 -19.08 13.87 41.66
C PHE A 172 -17.71 13.19 41.80
N PHE A 173 -16.92 13.16 40.73
CA PHE A 173 -15.60 12.50 40.71
C PHE A 173 -14.50 13.26 41.44
N LYS A 174 -14.64 14.57 41.69
CA LYS A 174 -13.61 15.37 42.38
C LYS A 174 -13.32 14.92 43.82
N HIS A 175 -14.19 14.11 44.42
CA HIS A 175 -14.07 13.66 45.80
C HIS A 175 -13.73 12.17 45.95
N THR A 176 -13.52 11.44 44.85
CA THR A 176 -13.14 10.01 44.88
C THR A 176 -11.64 9.84 44.65
N HIS A 177 -11.10 8.65 44.96
CA HIS A 177 -9.70 8.33 44.70
C HIS A 177 -9.38 8.37 43.20
N ILE A 178 -8.16 8.74 42.81
CA ILE A 178 -7.74 8.88 41.40
C ILE A 178 -7.99 7.62 40.56
N ILE A 179 -7.88 6.43 41.16
CA ILE A 179 -8.24 5.15 40.52
C ILE A 179 -9.70 5.14 40.09
N ASP A 180 -10.62 5.53 40.97
CA ASP A 180 -12.05 5.56 40.65
C ASP A 180 -12.34 6.62 39.60
N GLN A 181 -11.69 7.79 39.69
CA GLN A 181 -11.81 8.84 38.68
C GLN A 181 -11.43 8.34 37.29
N LEU A 182 -10.27 7.68 37.17
CA LEU A 182 -9.79 7.09 35.91
C LEU A 182 -10.69 5.95 35.45
N TYR A 183 -11.01 5.02 36.35
CA TYR A 183 -11.83 3.86 36.05
C TYR A 183 -13.19 4.27 35.50
N PHE A 184 -13.95 5.11 36.22
CA PHE A 184 -15.28 5.51 35.77
C PHE A 184 -15.25 6.35 34.49
N SER A 185 -14.23 7.20 34.32
CA SER A 185 -14.08 7.99 33.09
C SER A 185 -13.85 7.14 31.84
N LEU A 186 -13.12 6.03 31.97
CA LEU A 186 -12.86 5.06 30.90
C LEU A 186 -13.96 4.00 30.77
N LYS A 187 -14.55 3.56 31.88
CA LYS A 187 -15.54 2.46 31.94
C LYS A 187 -16.81 2.77 31.16
N ARG A 188 -17.22 4.04 31.08
CA ARG A 188 -18.35 4.46 30.20
C ARG A 188 -18.10 4.21 28.71
N PHE A 189 -16.84 4.00 28.32
CA PHE A 189 -16.44 3.64 26.96
C PHE A 189 -15.99 2.18 26.84
N GLU A 190 -16.40 1.30 27.75
CA GLU A 190 -15.99 -0.12 27.72
C GLU A 190 -16.37 -0.88 26.43
N ASP A 191 -17.34 -0.33 25.69
CA ASP A 191 -17.85 -0.84 24.42
C ASP A 191 -16.89 -0.58 23.24
N ILE A 192 -15.85 0.26 23.43
CA ILE A 192 -14.80 0.51 22.43
C ILE A 192 -13.46 0.03 22.99
N LEU A 193 -12.69 -0.68 22.16
CA LEU A 193 -11.43 -1.28 22.58
C LEU A 193 -10.28 -0.27 22.60
N VAL A 194 -10.26 0.61 21.59
CA VAL A 194 -9.21 1.59 21.34
C VAL A 194 -9.85 2.98 21.27
N LEU A 195 -9.59 3.81 22.27
CA LEU A 195 -9.97 5.23 22.27
C LEU A 195 -8.93 6.06 21.51
N PRO A 196 -9.37 7.06 20.70
CA PRO A 196 -8.44 8.00 20.08
C PRO A 196 -7.67 8.77 21.17
N ARG A 197 -6.35 8.91 21.03
CA ARG A 197 -5.53 9.60 22.07
C ARG A 197 -5.96 11.05 22.27
N ASN A 198 -6.27 11.72 21.16
CA ASN A 198 -6.79 13.10 21.16
C ASN A 198 -8.15 13.24 21.85
N PHE A 199 -8.96 12.18 21.85
CA PHE A 199 -10.20 12.16 22.62
C PHE A 199 -9.92 11.88 24.10
N LEU A 200 -9.12 10.85 24.39
CA LEU A 200 -8.80 10.39 25.74
C LEU A 200 -8.15 11.49 26.60
N MET A 201 -7.20 12.25 26.04
CA MET A 201 -6.53 13.34 26.76
C MET A 201 -7.49 14.43 27.28
N ASN A 202 -8.67 14.55 26.69
CA ASN A 202 -9.66 15.58 26.99
C ASN A 202 -10.71 15.10 28.00
N LEU A 203 -10.54 13.90 28.54
CA LEU A 203 -11.38 13.36 29.59
C LEU A 203 -10.83 13.76 30.97
N TYR A 204 -11.70 14.01 31.93
CA TYR A 204 -11.31 14.07 33.34
C TYR A 204 -10.90 12.65 33.81
N PRO A 205 -9.85 12.46 34.63
CA PRO A 205 -8.96 13.46 35.23
C PRO A 205 -7.69 13.75 34.40
N PHE A 206 -7.57 13.26 33.16
CA PHE A 206 -6.41 13.55 32.30
C PHE A 206 -6.28 15.04 31.98
N ASN A 207 -7.42 15.73 31.90
CA ASN A 207 -7.51 17.17 31.81
C ASN A 207 -8.49 17.73 32.87
N LYS A 208 -7.98 18.55 33.80
CA LYS A 208 -8.76 19.14 34.91
C LYS A 208 -9.46 20.46 34.54
N SER A 209 -9.02 21.19 33.52
CA SER A 209 -9.64 22.46 33.10
C SER A 209 -9.32 22.84 31.66
N ARG A 210 -10.14 23.72 31.05
CA ARG A 210 -9.87 24.22 29.68
C ARG A 210 -8.52 24.93 29.53
N ASP A 211 -7.95 25.42 30.62
CA ASP A 211 -6.69 26.18 30.64
C ASP A 211 -5.45 25.29 30.92
N GLU A 212 -5.67 24.03 31.30
CA GLU A 212 -4.62 23.03 31.50
C GLU A 212 -4.53 22.09 30.30
N TYR A 213 -3.64 22.39 29.36
CA TYR A 213 -3.43 21.53 28.19
C TYR A 213 -2.56 20.32 28.55
N SER A 214 -3.10 19.13 28.36
CA SER A 214 -2.32 17.89 28.21
C SER A 214 -1.81 17.79 26.76
N TYR A 215 -0.64 17.20 26.58
CA TYR A 215 0.00 17.06 25.27
C TYR A 215 0.35 15.59 25.01
N LEU A 216 0.29 15.16 23.74
CA LEU A 216 0.72 13.81 23.36
C LEU A 216 2.12 13.86 22.79
N GLY A 217 3.03 13.14 23.41
CA GLY A 217 4.29 12.75 22.79
C GLY A 217 4.17 11.41 22.09
N ASN A 218 5.28 10.95 21.53
CA ASN A 218 5.38 9.59 20.99
C ASN A 218 5.15 8.60 22.14
N TYR A 219 4.11 7.77 22.02
CA TYR A 219 3.68 6.81 23.02
C TYR A 219 3.45 7.37 24.44
N SER A 220 3.30 8.69 24.60
CA SER A 220 3.33 9.32 25.93
C SER A 220 2.25 10.37 26.11
N LEU A 221 1.71 10.42 27.34
CA LEU A 221 0.80 11.47 27.78
C LEU A 221 1.55 12.44 28.70
N GLN A 222 1.72 13.68 28.25
CA GLN A 222 2.16 14.77 29.09
C GLN A 222 0.94 15.36 29.79
N THR A 223 0.95 15.36 31.12
CA THR A 223 -0.15 15.91 31.93
C THR A 223 0.35 17.01 32.87
N ARG A 224 -0.54 17.93 33.25
CA ARG A 224 -0.32 18.88 34.37
C ARG A 224 -0.95 18.41 35.68
N ASN A 225 -1.71 17.32 35.63
CA ASN A 225 -2.33 16.75 36.80
C ASN A 225 -1.27 15.98 37.61
N LYS A 226 -0.62 16.65 38.56
CA LYS A 226 0.42 16.03 39.41
C LYS A 226 -0.07 14.78 40.16
N GLU A 227 -1.33 14.79 40.62
CA GLU A 227 -1.95 13.64 41.28
C GLU A 227 -1.97 12.39 40.40
N LEU A 228 -2.17 12.56 39.09
CA LEU A 228 -2.14 11.46 38.12
C LEU A 228 -0.72 10.88 37.96
N LEU A 229 0.30 11.73 37.96
CA LEU A 229 1.68 11.29 37.86
C LEU A 229 2.15 10.61 39.14
N ASP A 230 1.88 11.23 40.29
CA ASP A 230 2.20 10.68 41.62
C ASP A 230 1.54 9.30 41.80
N PHE A 231 0.37 9.08 41.20
CA PHE A 231 -0.29 7.78 41.12
C PHE A 231 0.47 6.77 40.26
N PHE A 232 0.81 7.11 39.02
CA PHE A 232 1.55 6.20 38.14
C PHE A 232 2.97 5.92 38.62
N ASP A 233 3.59 6.80 39.41
CA ASP A 233 4.89 6.57 40.04
C ASP A 233 4.85 5.45 41.11
N LYS A 234 3.67 5.21 41.69
CA LYS A 234 3.46 4.15 42.69
C LYS A 234 3.18 2.79 42.06
N ILE A 235 3.00 2.73 40.75
CA ILE A 235 2.69 1.51 40.00
C ILE A 235 3.98 0.95 39.39
N THR A 236 4.23 -0.33 39.62
CA THR A 236 5.24 -1.10 38.91
C THR A 236 4.56 -2.24 38.16
N THR A 237 4.80 -2.34 36.86
CA THR A 237 4.25 -3.41 36.04
C THR A 237 5.30 -4.50 35.85
N ASN A 238 4.88 -5.76 35.99
CA ASN A 238 5.59 -6.95 35.55
C ASN A 238 4.69 -7.74 34.58
N VAL A 239 5.20 -8.80 33.95
CA VAL A 239 4.42 -9.66 33.03
C VAL A 239 3.14 -10.13 33.73
N ASP A 240 1.98 -9.71 33.21
CA ASP A 240 0.62 -10.01 33.71
C ASP A 240 0.30 -9.63 35.18
N GLU A 241 1.27 -9.11 35.96
CA GLU A 241 1.11 -8.70 37.36
C GLU A 241 1.34 -7.19 37.52
N VAL A 242 0.40 -6.52 38.20
CA VAL A 242 0.53 -5.11 38.56
C VAL A 242 0.85 -5.03 40.04
N GLU A 243 2.07 -4.63 40.36
CA GLU A 243 2.50 -4.39 41.75
C GLU A 243 2.30 -2.91 42.09
N TYR A 244 1.73 -2.65 43.27
CA TYR A 244 1.55 -1.29 43.80
C TYR A 244 2.39 -1.10 45.05
N ASN A 245 3.27 -0.11 45.05
CA ASN A 245 4.31 0.03 46.08
C ASN A 245 3.80 0.58 47.43
N ILE A 246 2.51 0.94 47.56
CA ILE A 246 1.92 1.46 48.81
C ILE A 246 0.47 0.95 49.00
N PRO A 247 0.26 -0.25 49.56
CA PRO A 247 -1.08 -0.82 49.74
C PRO A 247 -2.01 -0.01 50.68
N GLU A 248 -1.45 0.71 51.67
CA GLU A 248 -2.23 1.41 52.72
C GLU A 248 -3.13 2.53 52.17
N GLU A 249 -2.76 3.19 51.06
CA GLU A 249 -3.61 4.20 50.41
C GLU A 249 -4.79 3.60 49.65
N LEU A 250 -4.73 2.29 49.35
CA LEU A 250 -5.73 1.54 48.59
C LEU A 250 -6.75 0.84 49.47
N ASP A 251 -6.58 0.85 50.80
CA ASP A 251 -7.48 0.22 51.77
C ASP A 251 -8.94 0.72 51.65
N ASN A 252 -9.15 1.90 51.06
CA ASN A 252 -10.47 2.50 50.83
C ASN A 252 -10.95 2.42 49.37
N VAL A 253 -10.24 1.72 48.47
CA VAL A 253 -10.60 1.58 47.05
C VAL A 253 -11.00 0.13 46.75
N ASP A 254 -12.31 -0.11 46.66
CA ASP A 254 -12.83 -1.43 46.35
C ASP A 254 -12.35 -1.93 44.97
N ASN A 255 -11.89 -3.18 44.91
CA ASN A 255 -11.45 -3.87 43.69
C ASN A 255 -10.37 -3.10 42.88
N TYR A 256 -9.43 -2.44 43.57
CA TYR A 256 -8.43 -1.60 42.90
C TYR A 256 -7.61 -2.37 41.85
N ASP A 257 -7.30 -3.65 42.05
CA ASP A 257 -6.51 -4.47 41.11
C ASP A 257 -7.21 -4.61 39.75
N GLU A 258 -8.49 -4.98 39.74
CA GLU A 258 -9.29 -5.09 38.53
C GLU A 258 -9.45 -3.74 37.83
N LYS A 259 -9.68 -2.67 38.60
CA LYS A 259 -9.79 -1.30 38.07
C LYS A 259 -8.48 -0.85 37.43
N LEU A 260 -7.35 -1.10 38.10
CA LEU A 260 -6.03 -0.72 37.62
C LEU A 260 -5.65 -1.48 36.34
N LYS A 261 -5.87 -2.80 36.31
CA LYS A 261 -5.69 -3.60 35.08
C LYS A 261 -6.54 -3.08 33.93
N PHE A 262 -7.79 -2.71 34.19
CA PHE A 262 -8.66 -2.10 33.17
C PHE A 262 -8.10 -0.76 32.67
N ILE A 263 -7.68 0.13 33.57
CA ILE A 263 -7.10 1.45 33.22
C ILE A 263 -5.85 1.27 32.36
N LEU A 264 -4.89 0.46 32.80
CA LEU A 264 -3.63 0.24 32.07
C LEU A 264 -3.88 -0.38 30.69
N LYS A 265 -4.77 -1.36 30.61
CA LYS A 265 -5.16 -1.98 29.33
C LYS A 265 -5.75 -0.96 28.36
N GLN A 266 -6.67 -0.11 28.81
CA GLN A 266 -7.26 0.95 27.99
C GLN A 266 -6.22 1.97 27.51
N LEU A 267 -5.30 2.39 28.40
CA LEU A 267 -4.22 3.31 28.04
C LEU A 267 -3.24 2.70 27.04
N ASN A 268 -2.82 1.45 27.24
CA ASN A 268 -1.90 0.79 26.31
C ASN A 268 -2.55 0.49 24.95
N HIS A 269 -3.85 0.16 24.90
CA HIS A 269 -4.61 0.05 23.65
C HIS A 269 -4.65 1.38 22.90
N ALA A 270 -4.81 2.50 23.61
CA ALA A 270 -4.67 3.84 23.05
C ALA A 270 -3.21 4.25 22.81
N GLN A 271 -2.24 3.33 22.89
CA GLN A 271 -0.81 3.60 22.70
C GLN A 271 -0.18 4.60 23.68
N ILE A 272 -0.77 4.78 24.85
CA ILE A 272 -0.17 5.56 25.95
C ILE A 272 0.61 4.58 26.83
N LEU A 273 1.92 4.60 26.66
CA LEU A 273 2.88 3.71 27.35
C LEU A 273 3.67 4.44 28.45
N TYR A 274 3.74 5.78 28.36
CA TYR A 274 4.44 6.62 29.32
C TYR A 274 3.61 7.82 29.77
N VAL A 275 3.79 8.26 31.02
CA VAL A 275 3.20 9.49 31.56
C VAL A 275 4.29 10.36 32.18
N TRP A 276 4.23 11.67 31.97
CA TRP A 276 5.24 12.61 32.50
C TRP A 276 4.68 14.03 32.75
N LEU A 277 5.34 14.77 33.66
CA LEU A 277 5.06 16.19 33.97
C LEU A 277 5.88 17.11 33.07
N ASP A 278 5.43 18.35 32.86
CA ASP A 278 6.09 19.44 32.11
C ASP A 278 7.64 19.41 32.00
N LYS A 279 8.18 19.95 30.88
CA LYS A 279 9.53 19.85 30.27
C LYS A 279 10.78 19.99 31.17
N LYS A 280 10.65 20.23 32.47
CA LYS A 280 11.76 20.50 33.38
C LYS A 280 12.33 19.28 34.09
N GLU A 281 11.67 18.12 34.08
CA GLU A 281 12.16 16.92 34.76
C GLU A 281 12.10 15.69 33.85
N ASN A 282 13.20 14.93 33.75
CA ASN A 282 13.31 13.66 32.99
C ASN A 282 12.52 12.50 33.65
N GLU A 283 11.43 12.80 34.36
CA GLU A 283 10.65 11.83 35.11
C GLU A 283 9.55 11.24 34.22
N TYR A 284 9.93 10.28 33.39
CA TYR A 284 8.98 9.44 32.66
C TYR A 284 8.57 8.25 33.54
N LYS A 285 7.26 8.00 33.65
CA LYS A 285 6.72 6.80 34.32
C LYS A 285 6.25 5.82 33.26
N ASN A 286 6.79 4.60 33.32
CA ASN A 286 6.43 3.51 32.43
C ASN A 286 5.14 2.84 32.96
N ILE A 287 4.12 2.77 32.11
CA ILE A 287 2.82 2.16 32.43
C ILE A 287 2.48 1.01 31.47
N ILE A 288 3.50 0.40 30.86
CA ILE A 288 3.36 -0.73 29.94
C ILE A 288 2.90 -1.95 30.73
N LEU A 289 1.74 -2.49 30.36
CA LEU A 289 1.30 -3.81 30.76
C LEU A 289 1.74 -4.80 29.67
N GLU A 290 2.74 -5.62 29.96
CA GLU A 290 3.17 -6.69 29.07
C GLU A 290 2.10 -7.79 29.04
N ASN A 291 1.22 -7.75 28.03
CA ASN A 291 0.27 -8.82 27.76
C ASN A 291 0.90 -9.82 26.78
N HIS A 292 1.36 -10.97 27.28
CA HIS A 292 1.85 -12.08 26.45
C HIS A 292 0.75 -13.08 26.08
N ILE A 293 -0.51 -12.66 26.08
CA ILE A 293 -1.63 -13.56 25.80
C ILE A 293 -1.68 -13.85 24.30
N ASN A 294 -1.27 -15.06 23.92
CA ASN A 294 -1.59 -15.66 22.63
C ASN A 294 -3.11 -15.80 22.52
N CYS A 295 -3.75 -14.80 21.91
CA CYS A 295 -5.18 -14.78 21.67
C CYS A 295 -5.52 -15.57 20.39
N ASP A 296 -6.36 -16.61 20.50
CA ASP A 296 -6.88 -17.37 19.35
C ASP A 296 -8.30 -16.93 18.97
N CYS A 297 -8.64 -15.65 19.14
CA CYS A 297 -9.93 -15.13 18.69
C CYS A 297 -9.94 -14.95 17.17
N ILE A 298 -11.14 -14.84 16.60
CA ILE A 298 -11.35 -14.80 15.15
C ILE A 298 -10.54 -13.71 14.43
N LEU A 299 -10.41 -12.53 15.06
CA LEU A 299 -9.67 -11.39 14.51
C LEU A 299 -8.16 -11.55 14.72
N CYS A 300 -7.72 -12.04 15.88
CA CYS A 300 -6.30 -12.34 16.12
C CYS A 300 -5.79 -13.41 15.16
N SER A 301 -6.52 -14.52 14.98
CA SER A 301 -6.16 -15.55 13.99
C SER A 301 -6.08 -14.98 12.57
N TYR A 302 -6.95 -14.03 12.20
CA TYR A 302 -6.87 -13.35 10.89
C TYR A 302 -5.61 -12.49 10.78
N GLN A 303 -5.34 -11.64 11.78
CA GLN A 303 -4.17 -10.76 11.83
C GLN A 303 -2.86 -11.57 11.91
N ASP A 304 -2.91 -12.78 12.46
CA ASP A 304 -1.78 -13.70 12.54
C ASP A 304 -1.60 -14.58 11.30
N PHE A 305 -2.32 -14.27 10.22
CA PHE A 305 -2.33 -14.96 8.93
C PHE A 305 -2.77 -16.43 9.00
N ASN A 306 -3.41 -16.83 10.10
CA ASN A 306 -4.04 -18.13 10.26
C ASN A 306 -5.50 -18.07 9.79
N PHE A 307 -5.66 -17.83 8.49
CA PHE A 307 -6.97 -17.67 7.85
C PHE A 307 -7.83 -18.93 7.95
N ALA A 308 -7.23 -20.12 7.95
CA ALA A 308 -7.97 -21.37 8.16
C ALA A 308 -8.60 -21.43 9.55
N ARG A 309 -7.86 -21.08 10.61
CA ARG A 309 -8.41 -21.02 11.96
C ARG A 309 -9.47 -19.93 12.08
N SER A 310 -9.20 -18.74 11.54
CA SER A 310 -10.18 -17.64 11.54
C SER A 310 -11.48 -18.03 10.82
N ALA A 311 -11.39 -18.74 9.68
CA ALA A 311 -12.56 -19.23 8.95
C ALA A 311 -13.30 -20.38 9.67
N GLN A 312 -12.62 -21.20 10.47
CA GLN A 312 -13.27 -22.18 11.36
C GLN A 312 -14.02 -21.47 12.48
N LEU A 313 -13.38 -20.50 13.13
CA LEU A 313 -13.98 -19.70 14.21
C LEU A 313 -15.24 -18.96 13.74
N LEU A 314 -15.30 -18.50 12.48
CA LEU A 314 -16.51 -17.93 11.88
C LEU A 314 -17.73 -18.87 12.00
N GLN A 315 -17.52 -20.19 11.98
CA GLN A 315 -18.60 -21.19 12.11
C GLN A 315 -18.92 -21.54 13.56
N GLU A 316 -17.98 -21.33 14.47
CA GLU A 316 -18.06 -21.71 15.90
C GLU A 316 -18.55 -20.55 16.79
N THR A 317 -18.48 -19.31 16.32
CA THR A 317 -18.67 -18.10 17.14
C THR A 317 -20.05 -18.04 17.79
N ASN A 318 -20.10 -17.75 19.10
CA ASN A 318 -21.35 -17.55 19.82
C ASN A 318 -21.92 -16.15 19.57
N THR A 319 -22.97 -16.08 18.74
CA THR A 319 -23.65 -14.82 18.42
C THR A 319 -24.56 -14.28 19.53
N GLU A 320 -24.65 -14.95 20.69
CA GLU A 320 -25.30 -14.41 21.88
C GLU A 320 -24.43 -13.37 22.61
N ASN A 321 -23.10 -13.54 22.60
CA ASN A 321 -22.19 -12.53 23.11
C ASN A 321 -22.05 -11.40 22.08
N LYS A 322 -22.41 -10.18 22.47
CA LYS A 322 -22.44 -9.01 21.57
C LYS A 322 -21.07 -8.67 20.99
N ASN A 323 -20.00 -8.79 21.76
CA ASN A 323 -18.66 -8.47 21.30
C ASN A 323 -18.17 -9.54 20.31
N GLU A 324 -18.42 -10.83 20.60
CA GLU A 324 -18.13 -11.91 19.66
C GLU A 324 -18.98 -11.80 18.39
N ALA A 325 -20.23 -11.35 18.48
CA ALA A 325 -21.07 -11.07 17.33
C ALA A 325 -20.55 -9.91 16.48
N MET A 326 -20.00 -8.85 17.10
CA MET A 326 -19.31 -7.76 16.41
C MET A 326 -18.08 -8.27 15.65
N ASP A 327 -17.22 -9.03 16.34
CA ASP A 327 -16.01 -9.62 15.76
C ASP A 327 -16.34 -10.56 14.61
N ASN A 328 -17.41 -11.36 14.74
CA ASN A 328 -17.89 -12.24 13.69
C ASN A 328 -18.39 -11.46 12.46
N ALA A 329 -19.19 -10.42 12.66
CA ALA A 329 -19.67 -9.55 11.58
C ALA A 329 -18.50 -8.86 10.85
N PHE A 330 -17.51 -8.39 11.60
CA PHE A 330 -16.33 -7.74 11.06
C PHE A 330 -15.42 -8.71 10.31
N ALA A 331 -15.19 -9.92 10.86
CA ALA A 331 -14.44 -10.97 10.20
C ALA A 331 -15.11 -11.39 8.88
N HIS A 332 -16.44 -11.50 8.82
CA HIS A 332 -17.15 -11.72 7.56
C HIS A 332 -16.81 -10.66 6.51
N TYR A 333 -16.75 -9.38 6.89
CA TYR A 333 -16.29 -8.30 6.00
C TYR A 333 -14.85 -8.50 5.53
N LEU A 334 -13.91 -8.86 6.42
CA LEU A 334 -12.51 -9.10 6.08
C LEU A 334 -12.32 -10.27 5.09
N PHE A 335 -13.21 -11.27 5.14
CA PHE A 335 -13.28 -12.36 4.17
C PHE A 335 -14.08 -12.04 2.90
N GLY A 336 -14.59 -10.82 2.76
CA GLY A 336 -15.38 -10.39 1.60
C GLY A 336 -16.80 -10.93 1.56
N ASN A 337 -17.30 -11.48 2.67
CA ASN A 337 -18.68 -11.95 2.84
C ASN A 337 -19.62 -10.76 3.15
N TYR A 338 -19.74 -9.82 2.21
CA TYR A 338 -20.38 -8.53 2.48
C TYR A 338 -21.87 -8.63 2.81
N PHE A 339 -22.58 -9.54 2.15
CA PHE A 339 -24.00 -9.77 2.42
C PHE A 339 -24.18 -10.32 3.86
N THR A 340 -23.40 -11.34 4.22
CA THR A 340 -23.47 -11.94 5.56
C THR A 340 -23.07 -10.93 6.64
N SER A 341 -22.00 -10.17 6.42
CA SER A 341 -21.57 -9.11 7.32
C SER A 341 -22.67 -8.06 7.55
N ALA A 342 -23.32 -7.60 6.48
CA ALA A 342 -24.42 -6.64 6.56
C ALA A 342 -25.61 -7.19 7.37
N GLN A 343 -26.00 -8.45 7.13
CA GLN A 343 -27.07 -9.08 7.90
C GLN A 343 -26.73 -9.17 9.39
N CYS A 344 -25.50 -9.58 9.72
CA CYS A 344 -25.04 -9.64 11.11
C CYS A 344 -25.13 -8.27 11.80
N TYR A 345 -24.68 -7.19 11.15
CA TYR A 345 -24.78 -5.85 11.74
C TYR A 345 -26.23 -5.35 11.86
N ILE A 346 -27.09 -5.62 10.89
CA ILE A 346 -28.52 -5.24 10.94
C ILE A 346 -29.21 -5.96 12.12
N ASP A 347 -28.99 -7.26 12.26
CA ASP A 347 -29.59 -8.06 13.33
C ASP A 347 -29.06 -7.63 14.71
N LEU A 348 -27.76 -7.30 14.79
CA LEU A 348 -27.12 -6.87 16.02
C LEU A 348 -27.53 -5.44 16.43
N GLU A 349 -27.65 -4.50 15.49
CA GLU A 349 -28.17 -3.13 15.75
C GLU A 349 -29.53 -3.19 16.43
N ALA A 350 -30.44 -4.02 15.90
CA ALA A 350 -31.79 -4.17 16.43
C ALA A 350 -31.82 -4.74 17.86
N LYS A 351 -30.85 -5.58 18.22
CA LYS A 351 -30.65 -6.09 19.59
C LYS A 351 -30.07 -5.01 20.50
N LEU A 352 -28.97 -4.37 20.08
CA LEU A 352 -28.25 -3.35 20.85
C LEU A 352 -29.11 -2.13 21.17
N LYS A 353 -30.05 -1.79 20.28
CA LYS A 353 -31.06 -0.75 20.52
C LYS A 353 -31.92 -1.02 21.76
N LYS A 354 -32.21 -2.28 22.06
CA LYS A 354 -33.01 -2.67 23.24
C LYS A 354 -32.20 -2.66 24.53
N ASP A 355 -30.89 -2.91 24.40
CA ASP A 355 -29.99 -3.05 25.54
C ASP A 355 -29.23 -1.76 25.90
N GLU A 356 -29.59 -0.64 25.24
CA GLU A 356 -29.01 0.70 25.44
C GLU A 356 -27.47 0.76 25.28
N LYS A 357 -26.89 -0.18 24.54
CA LYS A 357 -25.46 -0.23 24.20
C LYS A 357 -25.14 0.68 23.01
N ASN A 358 -25.22 1.98 23.27
CA ASN A 358 -25.24 3.04 22.26
C ASN A 358 -23.97 3.13 21.39
N ILE A 359 -22.78 2.91 21.97
CA ILE A 359 -21.51 2.94 21.22
C ILE A 359 -21.46 1.79 20.21
N LEU A 360 -21.65 0.54 20.66
CA LEU A 360 -21.70 -0.62 19.77
C LEU A 360 -22.79 -0.47 18.70
N ARG A 361 -23.94 0.07 19.08
CA ARG A 361 -25.05 0.33 18.16
C ARG A 361 -24.62 1.29 17.04
N LEU A 362 -23.93 2.39 17.38
CA LEU A 362 -23.41 3.29 16.36
C LEU A 362 -22.37 2.61 15.47
N ILE A 363 -21.47 1.79 16.01
CA ILE A 363 -20.48 1.05 15.21
C ILE A 363 -21.20 0.15 14.18
N CYS A 364 -22.29 -0.54 14.57
CA CYS A 364 -23.11 -1.31 13.64
C CYS A 364 -23.67 -0.43 12.51
N VAL A 365 -24.29 0.70 12.87
CA VAL A 365 -24.88 1.65 11.92
C VAL A 365 -23.82 2.20 10.96
N HIS A 366 -22.68 2.63 11.48
CA HIS A 366 -21.53 3.10 10.70
C HIS A 366 -21.06 2.04 9.70
N ASN A 367 -20.89 0.80 10.17
CA ASN A 367 -20.46 -0.30 9.32
C ASN A 367 -21.50 -0.68 8.25
N ILE A 368 -22.80 -0.58 8.54
CA ILE A 368 -23.87 -0.75 7.54
C ILE A 368 -23.76 0.33 6.45
N VAL A 369 -23.55 1.60 6.84
CA VAL A 369 -23.31 2.69 5.88
C VAL A 369 -22.09 2.42 5.03
N LYS A 370 -20.99 1.91 5.61
CA LYS A 370 -19.79 1.56 4.85
C LYS A 370 -20.01 0.37 3.91
N LEU A 371 -20.73 -0.66 4.35
CA LEU A 371 -21.07 -1.82 3.54
C LEU A 371 -21.99 -1.48 2.37
N SER A 372 -22.78 -0.41 2.46
CA SER A 372 -23.59 0.08 1.33
C SER A 372 -22.77 0.42 0.08
N LYS A 373 -21.46 0.67 0.23
CA LYS A 373 -20.53 0.89 -0.89
C LYS A 373 -20.23 -0.37 -1.69
N TYR A 374 -20.68 -1.53 -1.23
CA TYR A 374 -20.59 -2.83 -1.91
C TYR A 374 -21.97 -3.37 -2.30
N ASP A 375 -22.95 -2.50 -2.49
CA ASP A 375 -24.29 -2.87 -2.95
C ASP A 375 -24.24 -3.57 -4.33
N THR A 376 -23.36 -3.13 -5.23
CA THR A 376 -23.16 -3.76 -6.55
C THR A 376 -22.70 -5.21 -6.45
N GLU A 377 -21.86 -5.54 -5.48
CA GLU A 377 -21.42 -6.91 -5.22
C GLU A 377 -22.58 -7.77 -4.73
N ILE A 378 -23.43 -7.21 -3.86
CA ILE A 378 -24.62 -7.90 -3.36
C ILE A 378 -25.63 -8.10 -4.51
N GLU A 379 -25.88 -7.09 -5.33
CA GLU A 379 -26.72 -7.21 -6.54
C GLU A 379 -26.20 -8.27 -7.49
N TRP A 380 -24.89 -8.33 -7.70
CA TRP A 380 -24.27 -9.38 -8.50
C TRP A 380 -24.52 -10.77 -7.89
N LEU A 381 -24.33 -10.94 -6.58
CA LEU A 381 -24.63 -12.21 -5.89
C LEU A 381 -26.10 -12.63 -6.03
N ILE A 382 -27.04 -11.67 -6.02
CA ILE A 382 -28.47 -11.93 -6.29
C ILE A 382 -28.63 -12.41 -7.73
N SER A 383 -28.03 -11.71 -8.70
CA SER A 383 -28.21 -11.99 -10.12
C SER A 383 -27.70 -13.36 -10.54
N GLU A 384 -26.63 -13.83 -9.89
CA GLU A 384 -26.04 -15.15 -10.11
C GLU A 384 -26.73 -16.26 -9.29
N GLY A 385 -27.71 -15.90 -8.45
CA GLY A 385 -28.44 -16.84 -7.61
C GLY A 385 -27.62 -17.41 -6.45
N PHE A 386 -26.55 -16.73 -6.03
CA PHE A 386 -25.76 -17.13 -4.86
C PHE A 386 -26.44 -16.79 -3.54
N ILE A 387 -27.29 -15.77 -3.53
CA ILE A 387 -28.09 -15.38 -2.36
C ILE A 387 -29.58 -15.29 -2.72
N ASP A 388 -30.44 -15.47 -1.72
CA ASP A 388 -31.88 -15.32 -1.89
C ASP A 388 -32.21 -13.87 -2.26
N ARG A 389 -32.94 -13.71 -3.37
CA ARG A 389 -33.25 -12.39 -3.93
C ARG A 389 -33.99 -11.50 -2.94
N ILE A 390 -34.97 -12.03 -2.21
CA ILE A 390 -35.79 -11.23 -1.29
C ILE A 390 -34.90 -10.75 -0.14
N LYS A 391 -34.08 -11.63 0.44
CA LYS A 391 -33.15 -11.24 1.51
C LYS A 391 -32.12 -10.22 1.04
N GLY A 392 -31.56 -10.41 -0.15
CA GLY A 392 -30.61 -9.47 -0.75
C GLY A 392 -31.22 -8.09 -0.97
N GLU A 393 -32.41 -8.02 -1.57
CA GLU A 393 -33.14 -6.77 -1.79
C GLU A 393 -33.50 -6.08 -0.45
N GLN A 394 -33.83 -6.83 0.59
CA GLN A 394 -34.08 -6.29 1.94
C GLN A 394 -32.84 -5.62 2.54
N VAL A 395 -31.66 -6.25 2.43
CA VAL A 395 -30.40 -5.65 2.91
C VAL A 395 -30.10 -4.35 2.17
N ILE A 396 -30.26 -4.33 0.84
CA ILE A 396 -30.07 -3.13 0.01
C ILE A 396 -31.07 -2.03 0.38
N GLU A 397 -32.31 -2.38 0.73
CA GLU A 397 -33.30 -1.42 1.21
C GLU A 397 -32.90 -0.82 2.56
N GLN A 398 -32.37 -1.64 3.49
CA GLN A 398 -31.86 -1.14 4.77
C GLN A 398 -30.72 -0.14 4.58
N PHE A 399 -29.79 -0.37 3.65
CA PHE A 399 -28.72 0.57 3.35
C PHE A 399 -29.23 1.99 3.04
N LYS A 400 -30.38 2.12 2.37
CA LYS A 400 -30.96 3.42 2.00
C LYS A 400 -31.62 4.15 3.17
N ASN A 401 -32.00 3.41 4.21
CA ASN A 401 -32.77 3.92 5.35
C ASN A 401 -31.90 4.23 6.58
N VAL A 402 -30.61 3.86 6.55
CA VAL A 402 -29.69 4.05 7.66
C VAL A 402 -29.14 5.48 7.66
N ASP A 403 -29.29 6.17 8.79
CA ASP A 403 -28.78 7.53 9.01
C ASP A 403 -28.08 7.58 10.38
N GLU A 404 -26.77 7.80 10.36
CA GLU A 404 -25.94 7.87 11.57
C GLU A 404 -26.30 9.06 12.46
N TRP A 405 -26.54 10.24 11.88
CA TRP A 405 -26.88 11.45 12.65
C TRP A 405 -28.20 11.32 13.35
N LYS A 406 -29.20 10.78 12.64
CA LYS A 406 -30.50 10.47 13.24
C LYS A 406 -30.34 9.46 14.37
N THR A 407 -29.52 8.42 14.16
CA THR A 407 -29.26 7.41 15.19
C THR A 407 -28.61 8.03 16.43
N ILE A 408 -27.62 8.92 16.28
CA ILE A 408 -27.00 9.65 17.40
C ILE A 408 -28.02 10.56 18.11
N GLY A 409 -28.87 11.25 17.34
CA GLY A 409 -29.92 12.13 17.89
C GLY A 409 -30.97 11.39 18.73
N ASP A 410 -31.22 10.12 18.42
CA ASP A 410 -32.17 9.26 19.13
C ASP A 410 -31.59 8.63 20.42
N MET A 411 -30.27 8.75 20.67
CA MET A 411 -29.61 8.14 21.83
C MET A 411 -29.63 9.04 23.07
N ASN A 412 -29.94 8.44 24.21
CA ASN A 412 -29.81 9.10 25.52
C ASN A 412 -28.42 8.83 26.11
N VAL A 413 -27.45 9.69 25.79
CA VAL A 413 -26.04 9.55 26.20
C VAL A 413 -25.52 10.82 26.87
N SER A 414 -24.45 10.69 27.66
CA SER A 414 -23.72 11.83 28.21
C SER A 414 -23.09 12.68 27.11
N LYS A 415 -22.70 13.91 27.44
CA LYS A 415 -22.03 14.81 26.50
C LYS A 415 -20.74 14.20 25.93
N LYS A 416 -19.94 13.54 26.76
CA LYS A 416 -18.66 12.93 26.35
C LYS A 416 -18.85 11.69 25.50
N GLU A 417 -19.86 10.87 25.78
CA GLU A 417 -20.27 9.80 24.88
C GLU A 417 -20.72 10.35 23.53
N LYS A 418 -21.55 11.40 23.52
CA LYS A 418 -21.95 12.05 22.27
C LYS A 418 -20.76 12.57 21.46
N GLU A 419 -19.78 13.20 22.11
CA GLU A 419 -18.53 13.64 21.46
C GLU A 419 -17.77 12.48 20.80
N LEU A 420 -17.71 11.30 21.43
CA LEU A 420 -17.10 10.09 20.84
C LEU A 420 -17.93 9.54 19.67
N LEU A 421 -19.25 9.51 19.80
CA LEU A 421 -20.15 9.06 18.74
C LEU A 421 -19.99 9.92 17.48
N GLU A 422 -19.96 11.24 17.65
CA GLU A 422 -19.67 12.20 16.59
C GLU A 422 -18.26 12.00 16.01
N TRP A 423 -17.27 11.70 16.87
CA TRP A 423 -15.90 11.40 16.42
C TRP A 423 -15.82 10.21 15.47
N ILE A 424 -16.52 9.12 15.79
CA ILE A 424 -16.58 7.90 14.95
C ILE A 424 -17.27 8.23 13.62
N LYS A 425 -18.46 8.82 13.68
CA LYS A 425 -19.26 9.16 12.50
C LYS A 425 -18.57 10.16 11.57
N GLU A 426 -17.79 11.09 12.11
CA GLU A 426 -17.02 12.07 11.34
C GLU A 426 -15.64 11.56 10.92
N GLU A 427 -15.30 10.30 11.24
CA GLU A 427 -14.03 9.67 10.89
C GLU A 427 -12.81 10.50 11.31
N LYS A 428 -12.91 11.20 12.45
CA LYS A 428 -11.88 12.15 12.89
C LYS A 428 -10.52 11.49 13.02
N THR A 429 -10.46 10.24 13.51
CA THR A 429 -9.20 9.49 13.61
C THR A 429 -8.51 9.35 12.24
N PHE A 430 -9.25 9.08 11.17
CA PHE A 430 -8.67 9.02 9.83
C PHE A 430 -8.18 10.39 9.36
N TYR A 431 -8.95 11.46 9.52
CA TYR A 431 -8.52 12.79 9.07
C TYR A 431 -7.30 13.32 9.83
N TYR A 432 -7.24 13.09 11.15
CA TYR A 432 -6.06 13.41 11.95
C TYR A 432 -4.86 12.57 11.51
N GLY A 433 -5.02 11.24 11.47
CA GLY A 433 -3.96 10.33 11.05
C GLY A 433 -3.45 10.64 9.63
N PHE A 434 -4.35 10.90 8.69
CA PHE A 434 -4.00 11.29 7.32
C PHE A 434 -3.10 12.52 7.28
N THR A 435 -3.43 13.55 8.06
CA THR A 435 -2.67 14.80 8.11
C THR A 435 -1.27 14.55 8.68
N GLU A 436 -1.18 13.93 9.86
CA GLU A 436 0.10 13.70 10.55
C GLU A 436 1.00 12.70 9.81
N ILE A 437 0.43 11.61 9.28
CA ILE A 437 1.16 10.63 8.46
C ILE A 437 1.68 11.28 7.19
N THR A 438 0.87 12.10 6.51
CA THR A 438 1.28 12.77 5.27
C THR A 438 2.43 13.73 5.53
N ASP A 439 2.34 14.55 6.57
CA ASP A 439 3.35 15.55 6.88
C ASP A 439 4.66 14.90 7.34
N SER A 440 4.59 13.89 8.22
CA SER A 440 5.76 13.11 8.65
C SER A 440 6.42 12.39 7.47
N SER A 441 5.61 11.76 6.62
CA SER A 441 6.08 11.04 5.42
C SER A 441 6.80 11.97 4.44
N LYS A 442 6.23 13.13 4.14
CA LYS A 442 6.85 14.13 3.26
C LYS A 442 8.22 14.57 3.78
N LYS A 443 8.33 14.85 5.07
CA LYS A 443 9.61 15.24 5.68
C LYS A 443 10.65 14.14 5.55
N LEU A 444 10.30 12.89 5.83
CA LEU A 444 11.24 11.75 5.72
C LEU A 444 11.71 11.52 4.27
N ILE A 445 10.80 11.61 3.30
CA ILE A 445 11.14 11.49 1.87
C ILE A 445 12.03 12.65 1.43
N ASP A 446 11.73 13.88 1.84
CA ASP A 446 12.57 15.05 1.57
C ASP A 446 13.97 14.90 2.18
N ASN A 447 14.06 14.32 3.39
CA ASN A 447 15.34 14.06 4.05
C ASN A 447 16.20 13.08 3.24
N TYR A 448 15.61 11.99 2.74
CA TYR A 448 16.31 11.06 1.85
C TYR A 448 16.90 11.80 0.63
N HIS A 449 16.10 12.63 -0.04
CA HIS A 449 16.57 13.37 -1.21
C HIS A 449 17.64 14.41 -0.88
N ARG A 450 17.50 15.13 0.24
CA ARG A 450 18.53 16.09 0.71
C ARG A 450 19.86 15.41 0.98
N ILE A 451 19.84 14.26 1.67
CA ILE A 451 21.06 13.51 2.01
C ILE A 451 21.71 12.89 0.77
N LYS A 452 20.89 12.40 -0.18
CA LYS A 452 21.37 11.93 -1.48
C LYS A 452 22.11 13.03 -2.25
N ASN A 453 21.66 14.28 -2.08
CA ASN A 453 22.28 15.47 -2.68
C ASN A 453 23.39 16.10 -1.81
N GLY A 454 23.89 15.40 -0.79
CA GLY A 454 25.02 15.85 0.04
C GLY A 454 24.66 16.73 1.23
N GLY A 455 23.37 16.91 1.53
CA GLY A 455 22.91 17.60 2.73
C GLY A 455 22.98 16.75 4.00
N THR A 456 22.77 17.38 5.14
CA THR A 456 22.60 16.73 6.45
C THR A 456 21.23 17.09 7.03
N VAL A 457 20.60 16.13 7.71
CA VAL A 457 19.31 16.36 8.38
C VAL A 457 19.31 15.66 9.74
N TRP A 458 18.57 16.24 10.68
CA TRP A 458 18.21 15.64 11.96
C TRP A 458 16.68 15.59 12.05
N SER A 459 16.11 14.41 12.32
CA SER A 459 14.67 14.19 12.30
C SER A 459 14.22 13.30 13.47
N GLN A 460 13.06 13.58 14.06
CA GLN A 460 12.37 12.68 15.01
C GLN A 460 11.07 12.12 14.42
N GLU A 461 10.87 12.29 13.11
CA GLU A 461 9.59 12.02 12.45
C GLU A 461 9.26 10.51 12.32
N ILE A 462 10.25 9.62 12.50
CA ILE A 462 10.03 8.17 12.37
C ILE A 462 9.10 7.63 13.46
N ASP A 463 9.39 7.98 14.72
CA ASP A 463 8.60 7.50 15.85
C ASP A 463 7.20 8.11 15.83
N GLY A 464 7.09 9.40 15.45
CA GLY A 464 5.79 10.04 15.21
C GLY A 464 4.99 9.30 14.13
N LEU A 465 5.60 9.05 12.96
CA LEU A 465 4.94 8.31 11.88
C LEU A 465 4.51 6.89 12.30
N LYS A 466 5.34 6.17 13.07
CA LYS A 466 4.99 4.84 13.59
C LYS A 466 3.77 4.90 14.51
N VAL A 467 3.74 5.87 15.41
CA VAL A 467 2.65 6.04 16.37
C VAL A 467 1.35 6.37 15.63
N GLU A 468 1.36 7.36 14.74
CA GLU A 468 0.15 7.77 14.01
C GLU A 468 -0.39 6.66 13.09
N LEU A 469 0.50 5.93 12.42
CA LEU A 469 0.10 4.78 11.60
C LEU A 469 -0.52 3.66 12.45
N ASN A 470 0.09 3.35 13.60
CA ASN A 470 -0.41 2.30 14.46
C ASN A 470 -1.72 2.70 15.15
N GLU A 471 -1.87 3.94 15.62
CA GLU A 471 -3.14 4.44 16.15
C GLU A 471 -4.25 4.32 15.11
N LEU A 472 -3.98 4.73 13.86
CA LEU A 472 -4.95 4.61 12.78
C LEU A 472 -5.39 3.16 12.57
N ILE A 473 -4.43 2.24 12.43
CA ILE A 473 -4.73 0.81 12.19
C ILE A 473 -5.45 0.20 13.38
N LEU A 474 -4.97 0.42 14.61
CA LEU A 474 -5.57 -0.12 15.84
C LEU A 474 -6.97 0.43 16.08
N PHE A 475 -7.21 1.71 15.82
CA PHE A 475 -8.54 2.30 15.99
C PHE A 475 -9.57 1.66 15.06
N TYR A 476 -9.22 1.42 13.80
CA TYR A 476 -10.16 0.83 12.86
C TYR A 476 -10.29 -0.69 13.05
N VAL A 477 -9.18 -1.41 13.17
CA VAL A 477 -9.18 -2.88 13.29
C VAL A 477 -9.62 -3.33 14.68
N GLY A 478 -9.10 -2.72 15.73
CA GLY A 478 -9.39 -3.09 17.12
C GLY A 478 -10.83 -2.79 17.54
N ASN A 479 -11.48 -1.80 16.92
CA ASN A 479 -12.89 -1.50 17.17
C ASN A 479 -13.85 -2.12 16.15
N GLY A 480 -13.35 -2.93 15.22
CA GLY A 480 -14.16 -3.55 14.17
C GLY A 480 -14.87 -2.54 13.25
N LEU A 481 -14.25 -1.39 12.99
CA LEU A 481 -14.78 -0.36 12.08
C LEU A 481 -14.34 -0.66 10.64
N ILE A 482 -15.31 -0.67 9.73
CA ILE A 482 -15.10 -0.97 8.31
C ILE A 482 -14.42 0.20 7.61
N PHE A 483 -13.16 0.01 7.24
CA PHE A 483 -12.41 0.99 6.45
C PHE A 483 -11.21 0.41 5.68
N GLN A 484 -10.77 -0.80 6.03
CA GLN A 484 -9.50 -1.39 5.61
C GLN A 484 -9.47 -1.80 4.13
N HIS A 485 -10.64 -2.09 3.52
CA HIS A 485 -10.73 -2.40 2.08
C HIS A 485 -10.90 -1.15 1.19
N PHE A 486 -10.96 0.05 1.77
CA PHE A 486 -11.09 1.30 1.03
C PHE A 486 -9.72 1.78 0.53
N LYS A 487 -9.71 2.39 -0.65
CA LYS A 487 -8.47 2.81 -1.32
C LYS A 487 -7.70 3.83 -0.48
N GLU A 488 -8.42 4.73 0.19
CA GLU A 488 -7.88 5.78 1.05
C GLU A 488 -7.04 5.20 2.19
N PHE A 489 -7.43 4.04 2.73
CA PHE A 489 -6.68 3.34 3.75
C PHE A 489 -5.39 2.72 3.19
N TYR A 490 -5.46 2.06 2.03
CA TYR A 490 -4.27 1.53 1.35
C TYR A 490 -3.30 2.65 0.96
N ASP A 491 -3.81 3.77 0.44
CA ASP A 491 -2.99 4.91 0.00
C ASP A 491 -2.20 5.53 1.16
N ILE A 492 -2.82 5.69 2.34
CA ILE A 492 -2.15 6.29 3.49
C ILE A 492 -1.11 5.34 4.10
N VAL A 493 -1.38 4.04 4.14
CA VAL A 493 -0.40 3.02 4.57
C VAL A 493 0.76 2.93 3.57
N ALA A 494 0.47 2.98 2.26
CA ALA A 494 1.49 2.96 1.22
C ALA A 494 2.41 4.20 1.31
N LEU A 495 1.86 5.39 1.58
CA LEU A 495 2.63 6.61 1.79
C LEU A 495 3.57 6.48 3.02
N ALA A 496 3.06 5.97 4.14
CA ALA A 496 3.87 5.73 5.32
C ALA A 496 4.99 4.69 5.04
N THR A 497 4.64 3.61 4.34
CA THR A 497 5.58 2.55 3.91
C THR A 497 6.69 3.11 3.04
N GLU A 498 6.35 3.97 2.06
CA GLU A 498 7.31 4.66 1.21
C GLU A 498 8.30 5.48 2.05
N ALA A 499 7.80 6.26 3.01
CA ALA A 499 8.62 7.07 3.89
C ALA A 499 9.55 6.24 4.79
N PHE A 500 9.08 5.11 5.31
CA PHE A 500 9.91 4.17 6.07
C PHE A 500 11.03 3.58 5.22
N ILE A 501 10.72 3.16 3.98
CA ILE A 501 11.72 2.62 3.04
C ILE A 501 12.73 3.70 2.63
N ALA A 502 12.27 4.91 2.31
CA ALA A 502 13.13 6.05 2.00
C ALA A 502 14.09 6.34 3.15
N SER A 503 13.59 6.39 4.38
CA SER A 503 14.40 6.59 5.58
C SER A 503 15.41 5.45 5.78
N HIS A 504 14.97 4.19 5.64
CA HIS A 504 15.86 3.03 5.80
C HIS A 504 17.04 3.04 4.82
N SER A 505 16.77 3.49 3.59
CA SER A 505 17.70 3.55 2.46
C SER A 505 18.78 4.63 2.59
N ILE A 506 18.69 5.50 3.60
CA ILE A 506 19.73 6.49 3.89
C ILE A 506 21.03 5.75 4.33
N PRO A 507 22.21 6.10 3.80
CA PRO A 507 23.48 5.51 4.23
C PRO A 507 23.73 5.67 5.75
N LYS A 508 24.24 4.61 6.40
CA LYS A 508 24.41 4.57 7.88
C LYS A 508 25.30 5.68 8.44
N ASP A 509 26.25 6.16 7.65
CA ASP A 509 27.22 7.20 7.98
C ASP A 509 26.67 8.62 7.88
N LYS A 510 25.47 8.81 7.30
CA LYS A 510 24.93 10.14 6.99
C LYS A 510 23.81 10.63 7.90
N ASP A 511 23.11 9.72 8.57
CA ASP A 511 22.02 10.09 9.49
C ASP A 511 21.80 9.03 10.58
N SER A 512 22.01 9.41 11.83
CA SER A 512 21.75 8.54 12.99
C SER A 512 20.26 8.36 13.28
N SER A 513 19.42 9.26 12.77
CA SER A 513 17.97 9.30 12.95
C SER A 513 17.18 8.52 11.90
N LYS A 514 17.85 7.83 10.97
CA LYS A 514 17.21 6.98 9.98
C LYS A 514 16.53 5.74 10.60
N LEU A 515 15.61 5.11 9.85
CA LEU A 515 15.02 3.84 10.26
C LEU A 515 16.09 2.74 10.22
N LYS A 516 16.51 2.23 11.38
CA LYS A 516 17.59 1.24 11.47
C LYS A 516 17.11 -0.17 11.14
N HIS A 517 15.93 -0.53 11.62
CA HIS A 517 15.32 -1.83 11.44
C HIS A 517 13.80 -1.69 11.26
N PHE A 518 13.22 -2.64 10.57
CA PHE A 518 11.78 -2.90 10.60
C PHE A 518 11.49 -3.85 11.77
N ASP A 519 10.41 -3.57 12.50
CA ASP A 519 9.93 -4.40 13.61
C ASP A 519 8.74 -5.28 13.20
N ASP A 520 8.30 -6.16 14.10
CA ASP A 520 7.19 -7.10 13.87
C ASP A 520 5.91 -6.39 13.40
N THR A 521 5.55 -5.30 14.08
CA THR A 521 4.33 -4.54 13.81
C THR A 521 4.39 -3.88 12.43
N LEU A 522 5.49 -3.21 12.12
CA LEU A 522 5.63 -2.49 10.86
C LEU A 522 5.61 -3.46 9.67
N LEU A 523 6.35 -4.56 9.71
CA LEU A 523 6.33 -5.55 8.62
C LEU A 523 4.94 -6.17 8.44
N SER A 524 4.26 -6.46 9.54
CA SER A 524 2.92 -7.04 9.47
C SER A 524 1.91 -6.07 8.86
N ASN A 525 1.97 -4.79 9.22
CA ASN A 525 1.11 -3.76 8.65
C ASN A 525 1.39 -3.56 7.16
N ILE A 526 2.66 -3.55 6.75
CA ILE A 526 3.06 -3.49 5.33
C ILE A 526 2.48 -4.69 4.58
N VAL A 527 2.61 -5.90 5.12
CA VAL A 527 2.14 -7.12 4.46
C VAL A 527 0.61 -7.15 4.33
N LEU A 528 -0.13 -6.71 5.35
CA LEU A 528 -1.60 -6.69 5.33
C LEU A 528 -2.18 -5.58 4.46
N TYR A 529 -1.65 -4.36 4.57
CA TYR A 529 -2.34 -3.15 4.14
C TYR A 529 -1.60 -2.34 3.07
N CYS A 530 -0.52 -2.87 2.49
CA CYS A 530 0.12 -2.28 1.31
C CYS A 530 -0.18 -3.12 0.05
N HIS A 531 -0.23 -2.49 -1.12
CA HIS A 531 -0.27 -3.22 -2.39
C HIS A 531 1.14 -3.63 -2.82
N ALA A 532 1.30 -4.88 -3.27
CA ALA A 532 2.60 -5.43 -3.65
C ALA A 532 3.27 -4.62 -4.77
N GLU A 533 2.50 -4.10 -5.71
CA GLU A 533 3.00 -3.29 -6.81
C GLU A 533 3.55 -1.94 -6.33
N ASP A 534 3.01 -1.37 -5.26
CA ASP A 534 3.52 -0.12 -4.70
C ASP A 534 4.75 -0.36 -3.83
N LEU A 535 4.76 -1.49 -3.10
CA LEU A 535 5.93 -1.93 -2.34
C LEU A 535 7.15 -2.21 -3.25
N ASP A 536 6.94 -2.94 -4.35
CA ASP A 536 7.98 -3.24 -5.34
C ASP A 536 8.56 -1.96 -5.97
N LYS A 537 7.69 -1.04 -6.41
CA LYS A 537 8.10 0.29 -6.89
C LYS A 537 8.91 1.07 -5.85
N CYS A 538 8.58 0.96 -4.56
CA CYS A 538 9.32 1.62 -3.49
C CYS A 538 10.73 1.02 -3.37
N PHE A 539 10.86 -0.31 -3.34
CA PHE A 539 12.17 -0.95 -3.28
C PHE A 539 13.06 -0.55 -4.47
N ASP A 540 12.50 -0.52 -5.68
CA ASP A 540 13.21 -0.07 -6.89
C ASP A 540 13.59 1.41 -6.83
N LYS A 541 12.63 2.29 -6.50
CA LYS A 541 12.81 3.75 -6.44
C LYS A 541 13.94 4.15 -5.50
N TYR A 542 14.04 3.48 -4.36
CA TYR A 542 15.04 3.76 -3.33
C TYR A 542 16.28 2.86 -3.42
N GLN A 543 16.35 1.97 -4.42
CA GLN A 543 17.46 1.04 -4.66
C GLN A 543 17.80 0.20 -3.42
N VAL A 544 16.75 -0.31 -2.77
CA VAL A 544 16.90 -1.14 -1.57
C VAL A 544 17.64 -2.42 -1.94
N LYS A 545 18.70 -2.73 -1.19
CA LYS A 545 19.45 -3.99 -1.34
C LYS A 545 19.05 -5.01 -0.30
N GLU A 546 18.85 -4.55 0.92
CA GLU A 546 18.45 -5.37 2.05
C GLU A 546 17.58 -4.51 2.98
N ILE A 547 16.63 -5.15 3.67
CA ILE A 547 15.95 -4.59 4.84
C ILE A 547 16.47 -5.30 6.09
N ASN A 548 16.81 -4.51 7.10
CA ASN A 548 17.21 -5.03 8.40
C ASN A 548 15.95 -5.25 9.25
N TYR A 549 15.79 -6.44 9.78
CA TYR A 549 14.67 -6.81 10.64
C TYR A 549 15.16 -7.03 12.07
N GLN A 550 14.42 -6.50 13.04
CA GLN A 550 14.65 -6.74 14.45
C GLN A 550 13.32 -7.09 15.10
N SER A 551 13.27 -8.27 15.69
CA SER A 551 12.08 -8.75 16.40
C SER A 551 12.22 -8.56 17.90
N ASN A 552 11.11 -8.22 18.55
CA ASN A 552 11.02 -8.25 20.01
C ASN A 552 10.27 -9.50 20.50
N SER A 553 9.47 -10.14 19.65
CA SER A 553 8.55 -11.23 20.04
C SER A 553 8.47 -12.41 19.07
N TYR A 554 9.21 -12.38 17.96
CA TYR A 554 9.13 -13.30 16.81
C TYR A 554 7.77 -13.37 16.10
N MET A 555 6.83 -12.46 16.41
CA MET A 555 5.47 -12.44 15.88
C MET A 555 5.40 -12.41 14.35
N PHE A 556 6.28 -11.65 13.68
CA PHE A 556 6.27 -11.64 12.21
C PHE A 556 6.67 -13.00 11.61
N TRP A 557 7.60 -13.71 12.24
CA TRP A 557 7.96 -15.06 11.80
C TRP A 557 6.84 -16.06 12.02
N ASP A 558 6.11 -15.97 13.13
CA ASP A 558 4.92 -16.80 13.37
C ASP A 558 3.86 -16.56 12.31
N ARG A 559 3.65 -15.30 11.90
CA ARG A 559 2.75 -14.93 10.81
C ARG A 559 3.17 -15.51 9.46
N VAL A 560 4.45 -15.40 9.14
CA VAL A 560 5.03 -16.01 7.94
C VAL A 560 4.81 -17.54 7.97
N ASN A 561 5.07 -18.18 9.11
CA ASN A 561 4.88 -19.61 9.32
C ASN A 561 3.42 -20.03 9.18
N ASN A 562 2.48 -19.27 9.75
CA ASN A 562 1.05 -19.51 9.66
C ASN A 562 0.56 -19.37 8.21
N PHE A 563 1.04 -18.37 7.48
CA PHE A 563 0.63 -18.14 6.09
C PHE A 563 1.01 -19.33 5.19
N PHE A 564 2.26 -19.77 5.26
CA PHE A 564 2.81 -20.85 4.43
C PHE A 564 2.57 -22.26 5.03
N ASP A 565 1.78 -22.39 6.10
CA ASP A 565 1.34 -23.69 6.61
C ASP A 565 0.34 -24.33 5.63
N SER A 566 0.47 -25.64 5.40
CA SER A 566 -0.42 -26.40 4.51
C SER A 566 -1.89 -26.36 4.93
N LYS A 567 -2.16 -26.22 6.24
CA LYS A 567 -3.52 -26.07 6.78
C LYS A 567 -4.15 -24.73 6.39
N ASN A 568 -3.34 -23.75 6.01
CA ASN A 568 -3.79 -22.41 5.62
C ASN A 568 -4.03 -22.28 4.10
N ASN A 569 -4.23 -23.41 3.43
CA ASN A 569 -4.50 -23.49 2.00
C ASN A 569 -5.90 -23.00 1.64
N LEU A 570 -6.02 -22.24 0.55
CA LEU A 570 -7.30 -21.74 0.02
C LEU A 570 -8.34 -22.85 -0.23
N SER A 571 -7.91 -24.06 -0.58
CA SER A 571 -8.80 -25.21 -0.77
C SER A 571 -9.51 -25.65 0.52
N LEU A 572 -8.94 -25.36 1.69
CA LEU A 572 -9.52 -25.61 3.00
C LEU A 572 -10.32 -24.41 3.52
N ILE A 573 -9.87 -23.19 3.22
CA ILE A 573 -10.51 -21.94 3.68
C ILE A 573 -11.80 -21.66 2.92
N LEU A 574 -11.77 -21.68 1.58
CA LEU A 574 -12.91 -21.24 0.75
C LEU A 574 -14.22 -22.00 1.02
N PRO A 575 -14.22 -23.34 1.25
CA PRO A 575 -15.44 -24.05 1.64
C PRO A 575 -16.08 -23.58 2.95
N LEU A 576 -15.29 -23.02 3.87
CA LEU A 576 -15.77 -22.53 5.18
C LEU A 576 -16.47 -21.17 5.09
N LEU A 577 -16.23 -20.39 4.03
CA LEU A 577 -16.67 -18.99 3.98
C LEU A 577 -18.10 -18.77 3.50
N LYS A 578 -18.85 -19.83 3.14
CA LYS A 578 -20.28 -19.83 2.72
C LYS A 578 -20.63 -19.02 1.45
N GLU A 579 -20.07 -17.82 1.21
CA GLU A 579 -20.25 -17.06 -0.04
C GLU A 579 -19.27 -17.57 -1.10
N ARG A 580 -19.78 -18.25 -2.14
CA ARG A 580 -18.97 -19.10 -3.04
C ARG A 580 -17.92 -18.39 -3.90
N THR A 581 -17.94 -17.07 -3.96
CA THR A 581 -17.16 -16.33 -4.96
C THR A 581 -15.91 -15.69 -4.37
N ASN A 582 -15.95 -15.23 -3.11
CA ASN A 582 -14.88 -14.63 -2.28
C ASN A 582 -13.73 -13.99 -3.06
N ARG A 583 -14.05 -13.26 -4.13
CA ARG A 583 -13.07 -12.70 -5.06
C ARG A 583 -12.21 -11.67 -4.35
N LYS A 584 -12.82 -10.89 -3.46
CA LYS A 584 -12.12 -9.89 -2.65
C LYS A 584 -11.09 -10.54 -1.75
N PHE A 585 -11.48 -11.54 -0.94
CA PHE A 585 -10.54 -12.24 -0.07
C PHE A 585 -9.45 -12.96 -0.86
N LEU A 586 -9.77 -13.58 -2.00
CA LEU A 586 -8.74 -14.18 -2.86
C LEU A 586 -7.72 -13.13 -3.32
N GLY A 587 -8.18 -11.92 -3.68
CA GLY A 587 -7.33 -10.79 -4.00
C GLY A 587 -6.44 -10.38 -2.81
N THR A 588 -7.02 -10.22 -1.62
CA THR A 588 -6.30 -9.89 -0.38
C THR A 588 -5.27 -10.96 -0.04
N TYR A 589 -5.64 -12.25 -0.07
CA TYR A 589 -4.77 -13.38 0.20
C TYR A 589 -3.58 -13.44 -0.76
N LYS A 590 -3.82 -13.25 -2.06
CA LYS A 590 -2.75 -13.14 -3.06
C LYS A 590 -1.85 -11.95 -2.78
N ASN A 591 -2.41 -10.78 -2.48
CA ASN A 591 -1.63 -9.59 -2.16
C ASN A 591 -0.73 -9.78 -0.94
N ILE A 592 -1.23 -10.41 0.13
CA ILE A 592 -0.45 -10.79 1.31
C ILE A 592 0.70 -11.73 0.92
N CYS A 593 0.42 -12.76 0.11
CA CYS A 593 1.46 -13.67 -0.38
C CYS A 593 2.54 -12.92 -1.19
N LYS A 594 2.14 -12.03 -2.10
CA LYS A 594 3.06 -11.19 -2.88
C LYS A 594 3.93 -10.32 -1.96
N ASN A 595 3.32 -9.64 -0.99
CA ASN A 595 4.04 -8.83 -0.01
C ASN A 595 5.02 -9.64 0.83
N LEU A 596 4.62 -10.84 1.29
CA LEU A 596 5.51 -11.74 2.03
C LEU A 596 6.74 -12.13 1.20
N LEU A 597 6.55 -12.52 -0.08
CA LEU A 597 7.65 -12.86 -0.98
C LEU A 597 8.59 -11.67 -1.22
N LEU A 598 8.07 -10.46 -1.40
CA LEU A 598 8.88 -9.24 -1.53
C LEU A 598 9.67 -8.96 -0.26
N VAL A 599 9.00 -8.89 0.89
CA VAL A 599 9.62 -8.60 2.19
C VAL A 599 10.69 -9.64 2.50
N LEU A 600 10.39 -10.93 2.37
CA LEU A 600 11.36 -12.02 2.60
C LEU A 600 12.53 -11.98 1.60
N GLY A 601 12.29 -11.55 0.36
CA GLY A 601 13.31 -11.41 -0.68
C GLY A 601 14.35 -10.36 -0.31
N TYR A 602 13.91 -9.20 0.18
CA TYR A 602 14.81 -8.12 0.62
C TYR A 602 15.29 -8.28 2.06
N MET A 603 14.64 -9.08 2.89
CA MET A 603 15.01 -9.20 4.30
C MET A 603 16.33 -9.95 4.46
N LYS A 604 17.18 -9.43 5.34
CA LYS A 604 18.36 -10.17 5.81
C LYS A 604 17.92 -11.27 6.78
N VAL A 605 18.12 -12.52 6.37
CA VAL A 605 17.69 -13.71 7.12
C VAL A 605 18.91 -14.59 7.36
N GLU A 606 19.01 -15.19 8.54
CA GLU A 606 20.05 -16.18 8.84
C GLU A 606 19.86 -17.44 7.99
N THR A 607 20.95 -18.08 7.58
CA THR A 607 20.91 -19.19 6.63
C THR A 607 19.99 -20.33 7.08
N GLU A 608 20.00 -20.71 8.36
CA GLU A 608 19.13 -21.77 8.90
C GLU A 608 17.64 -21.38 8.84
N SER A 609 17.31 -20.14 9.20
CA SER A 609 15.94 -19.63 9.08
C SER A 609 15.49 -19.54 7.62
N PHE A 610 16.40 -19.17 6.71
CA PHE A 610 16.14 -19.12 5.27
C PHE A 610 15.85 -20.51 4.70
N GLU A 611 16.63 -21.52 5.08
CA GLU A 611 16.41 -22.91 4.65
C GLU A 611 15.00 -23.37 5.03
N MET A 612 14.64 -23.18 6.30
CA MET A 612 13.35 -23.62 6.84
C MET A 612 12.16 -22.90 6.20
N ILE A 613 12.27 -21.58 5.95
CA ILE A 613 11.17 -20.84 5.31
C ILE A 613 11.06 -21.14 3.83
N LEU A 614 12.17 -21.33 3.12
CA LEU A 614 12.15 -21.68 1.70
C LEU A 614 11.44 -23.02 1.49
N GLU A 615 11.73 -24.03 2.32
CA GLU A 615 11.04 -25.31 2.27
C GLU A 615 9.52 -25.15 2.43
N LYS A 616 9.08 -24.36 3.42
CA LYS A 616 7.65 -24.06 3.63
C LYS A 616 7.02 -23.37 2.44
N ILE A 617 7.67 -22.35 1.87
CA ILE A 617 7.17 -21.63 0.68
C ILE A 617 6.99 -22.59 -0.49
N LEU A 618 7.98 -23.44 -0.76
CA LEU A 618 7.95 -24.37 -1.90
C LEU A 618 6.92 -25.49 -1.69
N ASN A 619 6.76 -25.99 -0.46
CA ASN A 619 5.71 -26.94 -0.10
C ASN A 619 4.32 -26.32 -0.25
N PHE A 620 4.10 -25.12 0.28
CA PHE A 620 2.88 -24.36 0.10
C PHE A 620 2.51 -24.17 -1.38
N TRP A 621 3.51 -23.87 -2.22
CA TRP A 621 3.32 -23.74 -3.67
C TRP A 621 2.89 -25.05 -4.30
N LYS A 622 3.52 -26.17 -3.95
CA LYS A 622 3.14 -27.52 -4.44
C LYS A 622 1.68 -27.86 -4.12
N GLU A 623 1.21 -27.46 -2.95
CA GLU A 623 -0.10 -27.84 -2.42
C GLU A 623 -1.23 -26.86 -2.80
N THR A 624 -0.93 -25.69 -3.35
CA THR A 624 -1.93 -24.64 -3.61
C THR A 624 -2.07 -24.32 -5.12
N PRO A 625 -2.80 -25.15 -5.90
CA PRO A 625 -2.92 -24.97 -7.36
C PRO A 625 -3.42 -23.60 -7.82
N ILE A 626 -4.31 -22.96 -7.04
CA ILE A 626 -4.85 -21.62 -7.35
C ILE A 626 -3.74 -20.57 -7.38
N ILE A 627 -2.75 -20.68 -6.49
CA ILE A 627 -1.58 -19.81 -6.44
C ILE A 627 -0.58 -20.23 -7.52
N THR A 628 -0.32 -21.52 -7.66
CA THR A 628 0.66 -22.04 -8.61
C THR A 628 0.31 -21.75 -10.05
N LYS A 629 -0.97 -21.76 -10.42
CA LYS A 629 -1.42 -21.43 -11.78
C LYS A 629 -1.51 -19.92 -12.03
N ASP A 630 -1.40 -19.09 -11.00
CA ASP A 630 -1.53 -17.64 -11.14
C ASP A 630 -0.24 -17.01 -11.71
N ARG A 631 -0.37 -16.25 -12.79
CA ARG A 631 0.75 -15.68 -13.52
C ARG A 631 1.49 -14.61 -12.71
N GLU A 632 0.76 -13.78 -11.96
CA GLU A 632 1.36 -12.74 -11.14
C GLU A 632 2.11 -13.38 -9.98
N MET A 633 1.52 -14.38 -9.32
CA MET A 633 2.18 -15.10 -8.23
C MET A 633 3.51 -15.71 -8.67
N GLN A 634 3.57 -16.35 -9.84
CA GLN A 634 4.81 -16.90 -10.39
C GLN A 634 5.89 -15.82 -10.60
N HIS A 635 5.50 -14.60 -10.98
CA HIS A 635 6.43 -13.47 -11.11
C HIS A 635 7.06 -13.09 -9.76
N PHE A 636 6.26 -12.99 -8.70
CA PHE A 636 6.76 -12.68 -7.35
C PHE A 636 7.62 -13.79 -6.76
N LEU A 637 7.27 -15.07 -6.99
CA LEU A 637 8.13 -16.19 -6.58
C LEU A 637 9.48 -16.16 -7.30
N LYS A 638 9.48 -15.90 -8.61
CA LYS A 638 10.72 -15.70 -9.37
C LYS A 638 11.55 -14.58 -8.76
N GLY A 639 10.93 -13.41 -8.49
CA GLY A 639 11.59 -12.26 -7.89
C GLY A 639 12.24 -12.60 -6.55
N PHE A 640 11.51 -13.28 -5.66
CA PHE A 640 12.03 -13.78 -4.38
C PHE A 640 13.26 -14.68 -4.57
N LEU A 641 13.16 -15.70 -5.42
CA LEU A 641 14.28 -16.63 -5.66
C LEU A 641 15.49 -15.93 -6.28
N SER A 642 15.27 -14.95 -7.17
CA SER A 642 16.34 -14.15 -7.78
C SER A 642 17.03 -13.23 -6.76
N LEU A 643 16.28 -12.59 -5.87
CA LEU A 643 16.85 -11.78 -4.78
C LEU A 643 17.68 -12.64 -3.79
N LYS A 644 17.36 -13.93 -3.70
CA LYS A 644 18.00 -14.92 -2.83
C LYS A 644 18.98 -15.85 -3.55
N GLU A 645 19.41 -15.50 -4.77
CA GLU A 645 20.27 -16.37 -5.60
C GLU A 645 21.56 -16.83 -4.89
N GLU A 646 22.16 -15.97 -4.07
CA GLU A 646 23.34 -16.32 -3.28
C GLU A 646 23.03 -17.36 -2.19
N ASP A 647 21.90 -17.21 -1.50
CA ASP A 647 21.47 -18.13 -0.44
C ASP A 647 21.09 -19.52 -1.00
N LEU A 648 20.59 -19.57 -2.25
CA LEU A 648 20.24 -20.81 -2.94
C LEU A 648 21.46 -21.70 -3.28
N LYS A 649 22.69 -21.20 -3.13
CA LYS A 649 23.92 -21.99 -3.37
C LYS A 649 24.21 -23.00 -2.27
N ASN A 650 23.51 -22.91 -1.14
CA ASN A 650 23.68 -23.82 -0.03
C ASN A 650 23.29 -25.26 -0.42
N GLU A 651 24.21 -26.22 -0.24
CA GLU A 651 24.03 -27.62 -0.59
C GLU A 651 22.88 -28.29 0.18
N LYS A 652 22.58 -27.84 1.40
CA LYS A 652 21.45 -28.35 2.19
C LYS A 652 20.09 -28.15 1.49
N LEU A 653 20.00 -27.18 0.58
CA LEU A 653 18.78 -26.90 -0.17
C LEU A 653 18.61 -27.79 -1.41
N SER A 654 19.61 -28.60 -1.77
CA SER A 654 19.63 -29.31 -3.04
C SER A 654 18.46 -30.27 -3.22
N GLU A 655 18.11 -31.03 -2.18
CA GLU A 655 16.98 -31.96 -2.22
C GLU A 655 15.64 -31.21 -2.41
N VAL A 656 15.38 -30.21 -1.57
CA VAL A 656 14.14 -29.41 -1.59
C VAL A 656 13.96 -28.69 -2.93
N LEU A 657 15.02 -28.08 -3.46
CA LEU A 657 14.99 -27.38 -4.74
C LEU A 657 14.80 -28.35 -5.91
N PHE A 658 15.39 -29.54 -5.84
CA PHE A 658 15.30 -30.52 -6.90
C PHE A 658 13.90 -31.15 -6.96
N ASP A 659 13.32 -31.42 -5.80
CA ASP A 659 11.93 -31.87 -5.70
C ASP A 659 10.94 -30.82 -6.21
N PHE A 660 11.19 -29.54 -5.92
CA PHE A 660 10.38 -28.45 -6.47
C PHE A 660 10.54 -28.33 -8.00
N LEU A 661 11.75 -28.53 -8.52
CA LEU A 661 12.00 -28.55 -9.97
C LEU A 661 11.28 -29.71 -10.68
N LYS A 662 11.28 -30.90 -10.09
CA LYS A 662 10.48 -32.05 -10.56
C LYS A 662 8.99 -31.71 -10.57
N PHE A 663 8.50 -31.05 -9.53
CA PHE A 663 7.11 -30.59 -9.47
C PHE A 663 6.79 -29.60 -10.60
N LEU A 664 7.61 -28.55 -10.82
CA LEU A 664 7.40 -27.59 -11.89
C LEU A 664 7.35 -28.27 -13.27
N SER A 665 8.18 -29.30 -13.46
CA SER A 665 8.23 -30.09 -14.69
C SER A 665 6.95 -30.87 -14.97
N THR A 666 6.12 -31.12 -13.95
CA THR A 666 4.90 -31.94 -14.06
C THR A 666 3.59 -31.15 -14.14
N ILE A 667 3.61 -29.83 -14.05
CA ILE A 667 2.41 -28.97 -14.09
C ILE A 667 1.71 -29.09 -15.47
N ASP A 668 0.38 -29.27 -15.47
CA ASP A 668 -0.43 -29.39 -16.69
C ASP A 668 -0.54 -28.08 -17.48
N GLU A 669 -0.75 -26.96 -16.78
CA GLU A 669 -0.84 -25.62 -17.37
C GLU A 669 0.52 -24.92 -17.27
N PHE A 670 1.51 -25.47 -17.98
CA PHE A 670 2.85 -24.90 -18.04
C PHE A 670 2.81 -23.52 -18.72
N LYS A 671 3.54 -22.55 -18.17
CA LYS A 671 3.50 -21.13 -18.56
C LYS A 671 4.93 -20.60 -18.59
N HIS A 672 5.16 -19.55 -19.36
CA HIS A 672 6.46 -18.91 -19.47
C HIS A 672 7.11 -18.54 -18.12
N GLN A 673 6.36 -18.13 -17.09
CA GLN A 673 6.96 -17.80 -15.78
C GLN A 673 7.47 -19.05 -15.04
N HIS A 674 6.84 -20.23 -15.22
CA HIS A 674 7.39 -21.50 -14.74
C HIS A 674 8.75 -21.78 -15.37
N LEU A 675 8.88 -21.57 -16.68
CA LEU A 675 10.14 -21.72 -17.41
C LEU A 675 11.25 -20.85 -16.83
N GLN A 676 10.94 -19.61 -16.44
CA GLN A 676 11.90 -18.68 -15.84
C GLN A 676 12.39 -19.15 -14.46
N ILE A 677 11.50 -19.69 -13.63
CA ILE A 677 11.87 -20.28 -12.34
C ILE A 677 12.72 -21.53 -12.57
N MET A 678 12.31 -22.41 -13.49
CA MET A 678 13.07 -23.61 -13.83
C MET A 678 14.47 -23.27 -14.33
N ARG A 679 14.61 -22.25 -15.18
CA ARG A 679 15.92 -21.79 -15.66
C ARG A 679 16.85 -21.40 -14.51
N LEU A 680 16.35 -20.66 -13.52
CA LEU A 680 17.12 -20.29 -12.33
C LEU A 680 17.57 -21.53 -11.55
N LEU A 681 16.66 -22.48 -11.32
CA LEU A 681 16.96 -23.70 -10.59
C LEU A 681 17.95 -24.61 -11.35
N VAL A 682 17.75 -24.81 -12.65
CA VAL A 682 18.67 -25.64 -13.46
C VAL A 682 20.06 -25.04 -13.48
N TRP A 683 20.18 -23.73 -13.70
CA TRP A 683 21.48 -23.04 -13.65
C TRP A 683 22.19 -23.29 -12.32
N ARG A 684 21.46 -23.25 -11.20
CA ARG A 684 22.00 -23.56 -9.87
C ARG A 684 22.53 -25.00 -9.81
N PHE A 685 21.75 -25.99 -10.24
CA PHE A 685 22.17 -27.40 -10.24
C PHE A 685 23.37 -27.67 -11.16
N GLU A 686 23.38 -27.08 -12.36
CA GLU A 686 24.50 -27.21 -13.30
C GLU A 686 25.81 -26.69 -12.71
N LYS A 687 25.73 -25.58 -11.96
CA LYS A 687 26.89 -24.90 -11.41
C LYS A 687 27.37 -25.48 -10.08
N TYR A 688 26.47 -25.91 -9.21
CA TYR A 688 26.79 -26.26 -7.83
C TYR A 688 26.55 -27.73 -7.48
N ASP A 689 25.64 -28.43 -8.16
CA ASP A 689 25.10 -29.73 -7.71
C ASP A 689 24.87 -30.71 -8.88
N ARG A 690 25.91 -30.95 -9.69
CA ARG A 690 25.83 -31.74 -10.95
C ARG A 690 25.38 -33.19 -10.80
N ASN A 691 25.37 -33.71 -9.58
CA ASN A 691 24.93 -35.07 -9.28
C ASN A 691 23.40 -35.22 -9.35
N TYR A 692 22.65 -34.13 -9.25
CA TYR A 692 21.19 -34.16 -9.35
C TYR A 692 20.77 -34.22 -10.83
N GLN A 693 20.17 -35.35 -11.20
CA GLN A 693 19.69 -35.60 -12.56
C GLN A 693 18.25 -36.12 -12.54
N ILE A 694 17.46 -35.70 -13.53
CA ILE A 694 16.09 -36.20 -13.74
C ILE A 694 16.20 -37.51 -14.51
N ASP A 695 15.86 -38.60 -13.85
CA ASP A 695 15.93 -39.98 -14.33
C ASP A 695 14.57 -40.70 -14.32
N ASP A 696 13.49 -40.01 -13.94
CA ASP A 696 12.12 -40.55 -13.96
C ASP A 696 11.48 -40.34 -15.33
N ILE A 697 11.23 -41.44 -16.06
CA ILE A 697 10.58 -41.44 -17.37
C ILE A 697 9.24 -40.69 -17.39
N LYS A 698 8.44 -40.73 -16.31
CA LYS A 698 7.14 -40.03 -16.26
C LYS A 698 7.32 -38.52 -16.27
N ILE A 699 8.35 -38.02 -15.59
CA ILE A 699 8.69 -36.60 -15.61
C ILE A 699 9.18 -36.20 -17.00
N ILE A 700 10.04 -37.03 -17.62
CA ILE A 700 10.51 -36.81 -18.99
C ILE A 700 9.35 -36.74 -19.98
N GLU A 701 8.42 -37.70 -19.93
CA GLU A 701 7.21 -37.69 -20.76
C GLU A 701 6.41 -36.40 -20.58
N LYS A 702 6.28 -35.92 -19.34
CA LYS A 702 5.56 -34.68 -19.04
C LYS A 702 6.28 -33.43 -19.54
N ILE A 703 7.61 -33.38 -19.42
CA ILE A 703 8.46 -32.34 -20.03
C ILE A 703 8.24 -32.31 -21.55
N LEU A 704 8.24 -33.48 -22.20
CA LEU A 704 8.02 -33.58 -23.65
C LEU A 704 6.64 -33.07 -24.05
N VAL A 705 5.59 -33.33 -23.26
CA VAL A 705 4.26 -32.76 -23.46
C VAL A 705 4.27 -31.24 -23.27
N ASN A 706 4.83 -30.75 -22.17
CA ASN A 706 4.87 -29.32 -21.85
C ASN A 706 5.71 -28.52 -22.87
N SER A 707 6.73 -29.15 -23.47
CA SER A 707 7.55 -28.55 -24.52
C SER A 707 6.80 -28.23 -25.82
N GLN A 708 5.61 -28.79 -26.01
CA GLN A 708 4.75 -28.43 -27.15
C GLN A 708 4.31 -26.96 -27.06
N ASN A 709 4.14 -26.45 -25.84
CA ASN A 709 3.76 -25.07 -25.58
C ASN A 709 4.99 -24.16 -25.37
N GLU A 710 6.01 -24.64 -24.65
CA GLU A 710 7.23 -23.88 -24.30
C GLU A 710 8.47 -24.70 -24.69
N ARG A 711 8.95 -24.55 -25.93
CA ARG A 711 9.99 -25.40 -26.52
C ARG A 711 11.36 -25.23 -25.87
N GLU A 712 11.63 -24.04 -25.37
CA GLU A 712 12.83 -23.65 -24.61
C GLU A 712 13.03 -24.53 -23.37
N LEU A 713 11.97 -25.14 -22.85
CA LEU A 713 12.03 -26.09 -21.74
C LEU A 713 13.02 -27.23 -22.01
N LEU A 714 13.06 -27.74 -23.24
CA LEU A 714 13.97 -28.83 -23.62
C LEU A 714 15.43 -28.42 -23.50
N VAL A 715 15.73 -27.18 -23.86
CA VAL A 715 17.11 -26.65 -23.81
C VAL A 715 17.50 -26.40 -22.36
N TYR A 716 16.63 -25.76 -21.59
CA TYR A 716 16.95 -25.41 -20.21
C TYR A 716 17.06 -26.61 -19.29
N ILE A 717 16.29 -27.68 -19.51
CA ILE A 717 16.37 -28.87 -18.64
C ILE A 717 17.54 -29.79 -19.00
N TYR A 718 18.02 -29.76 -20.24
CA TYR A 718 19.04 -30.67 -20.76
C TYR A 718 20.28 -30.89 -19.85
N PRO A 719 20.86 -29.85 -19.21
CA PRO A 719 22.05 -30.02 -18.36
C PRO A 719 21.86 -30.96 -17.17
N ILE A 720 20.62 -31.17 -16.73
CA ILE A 720 20.26 -31.97 -15.55
C ILE A 720 19.41 -33.20 -15.91
N ILE A 721 19.32 -33.56 -17.18
CA ILE A 721 18.66 -34.80 -17.61
C ILE A 721 19.67 -35.94 -17.55
N ALA A 722 19.24 -37.10 -17.04
CA ALA A 722 20.09 -38.29 -17.02
C ALA A 722 20.50 -38.71 -18.44
N GLU A 723 21.73 -39.22 -18.59
CA GLU A 723 22.36 -39.46 -19.89
C GLU A 723 21.52 -40.33 -20.83
N ASN A 724 20.81 -41.33 -20.28
CA ASN A 724 19.94 -42.25 -21.01
C ASN A 724 18.70 -41.58 -21.64
N PHE A 725 18.33 -40.36 -21.23
CA PHE A 725 17.20 -39.61 -21.79
C PHE A 725 17.61 -38.43 -22.66
N LYS A 726 18.89 -38.05 -22.71
CA LYS A 726 19.36 -36.89 -23.50
C LYS A 726 19.05 -37.00 -24.99
N ASN A 727 19.22 -38.19 -25.57
CA ASN A 727 18.91 -38.42 -26.99
C ASN A 727 17.43 -38.19 -27.29
N LEU A 728 16.53 -38.58 -26.38
CA LEU A 728 15.10 -38.35 -26.55
C LEU A 728 14.74 -36.84 -26.59
N ILE A 729 15.41 -36.04 -25.75
CA ILE A 729 15.27 -34.58 -25.75
C ILE A 729 15.80 -33.97 -27.06
N ILE A 730 16.97 -34.42 -27.53
CA ILE A 730 17.59 -33.97 -28.78
C ILE A 730 16.70 -34.31 -29.99
N GLU A 731 16.21 -35.54 -30.09
CA GLU A 731 15.32 -35.97 -31.17
C GLU A 731 14.04 -35.13 -31.22
N LYS A 732 13.44 -34.85 -30.05
CA LYS A 732 12.25 -34.00 -29.96
C LYS A 732 12.54 -32.57 -30.40
N LEU A 733 13.66 -32.01 -29.98
CA LEU A 733 14.11 -30.67 -30.35
C LEU A 733 14.39 -30.56 -31.85
N GLN A 734 15.09 -31.52 -32.44
CA GLN A 734 15.36 -31.58 -33.87
C GLN A 734 14.06 -31.68 -34.66
N SER A 735 13.10 -32.50 -34.23
CA SER A 735 11.77 -32.57 -34.84
C SER A 735 11.08 -31.20 -34.86
N TYR A 736 11.13 -30.43 -33.77
CA TYR A 736 10.58 -29.08 -33.73
C TYR A 736 11.28 -28.10 -34.65
N LEU A 737 12.62 -28.08 -34.67
CA LEU A 737 13.41 -27.19 -35.53
C LEU A 737 13.30 -27.55 -37.02
N TYR A 738 13.04 -28.82 -37.33
CA TYR A 738 12.75 -29.26 -38.68
C TYR A 738 11.38 -28.75 -39.15
N GLU A 739 10.34 -28.90 -38.32
CA GLU A 739 8.97 -28.46 -38.62
C GLU A 739 8.88 -26.92 -38.71
N LYS A 740 9.45 -26.22 -37.73
CA LYS A 740 9.46 -24.75 -37.66
C LYS A 740 10.76 -24.29 -37.02
N PHE A 741 11.70 -23.88 -37.87
CA PHE A 741 12.98 -23.36 -37.44
C PHE A 741 12.79 -22.10 -36.59
N ASP A 742 13.36 -22.14 -35.38
CA ASP A 742 13.39 -21.03 -34.44
C ASP A 742 14.85 -20.75 -34.09
N ILE A 743 15.34 -19.58 -34.51
CA ILE A 743 16.75 -19.20 -34.35
C ILE A 743 17.15 -19.11 -32.88
N TYR A 744 16.26 -18.67 -31.99
CA TYR A 744 16.59 -18.50 -30.58
C TYR A 744 16.79 -19.86 -29.92
N ILE A 745 15.84 -20.78 -30.14
CA ILE A 745 15.90 -22.15 -29.61
C ILE A 745 17.13 -22.89 -30.16
N PHE A 746 17.36 -22.83 -31.46
CA PHE A 746 18.53 -23.46 -32.07
C PHE A 746 19.83 -22.92 -31.49
N TYR A 747 19.93 -21.59 -31.37
CA TYR A 747 21.11 -20.93 -30.83
C TYR A 747 21.39 -21.38 -29.39
N GLU A 748 20.40 -21.35 -28.51
CA GLU A 748 20.55 -21.80 -27.12
C GLU A 748 20.93 -23.29 -27.06
N ALA A 749 20.30 -24.16 -27.86
CA ALA A 749 20.60 -25.59 -27.92
C ALA A 749 22.03 -25.88 -28.40
N MET A 750 22.50 -25.16 -29.42
CA MET A 750 23.88 -25.23 -29.90
C MET A 750 24.86 -24.71 -28.84
N TYR A 751 24.46 -23.72 -28.03
CA TYR A 751 25.25 -23.27 -26.88
C TYR A 751 25.32 -24.28 -25.74
N ALA A 752 24.22 -24.98 -25.48
CA ALA A 752 24.17 -26.10 -24.54
C ALA A 752 24.87 -27.38 -25.06
N GLY A 753 25.38 -27.37 -26.30
CA GLY A 753 26.07 -28.53 -26.91
C GLY A 753 25.12 -29.66 -27.35
N MET A 754 23.82 -29.37 -27.47
CA MET A 754 22.80 -30.35 -27.87
C MET A 754 22.79 -30.61 -29.37
N LEU A 755 23.18 -29.62 -30.18
CA LEU A 755 23.12 -29.64 -31.64
C LEU A 755 24.42 -29.12 -32.25
N ASP A 756 24.83 -29.68 -33.39
CA ASP A 756 25.92 -29.14 -34.20
C ASP A 756 25.41 -27.93 -34.99
N TYR A 757 26.21 -26.85 -35.05
CA TYR A 757 25.85 -25.64 -35.79
C TYR A 757 25.61 -25.93 -37.28
N LYS A 758 26.33 -26.93 -37.84
CA LYS A 758 26.28 -27.29 -39.25
C LYS A 758 24.91 -27.78 -39.71
N GLU A 759 24.11 -28.36 -38.82
CA GLU A 759 22.81 -28.95 -39.17
C GLU A 759 21.81 -27.90 -39.68
N TYR A 760 21.91 -26.66 -39.20
CA TYR A 760 20.95 -25.60 -39.50
C TYR A 760 21.58 -24.29 -39.96
N PHE A 761 22.90 -24.26 -40.18
CA PHE A 761 23.60 -23.03 -40.57
C PHE A 761 23.00 -22.40 -41.83
N ASP A 762 22.67 -23.21 -42.84
CA ASP A 762 22.04 -22.71 -44.07
C ASP A 762 20.69 -22.03 -43.79
N LYS A 763 19.87 -22.58 -42.89
CA LYS A 763 18.59 -21.95 -42.48
C LYS A 763 18.80 -20.59 -41.80
N ILE A 764 19.92 -20.40 -41.09
CA ILE A 764 20.28 -19.11 -40.49
C ILE A 764 20.56 -18.08 -41.58
N ILE A 765 21.33 -18.47 -42.59
CA ILE A 765 21.68 -17.60 -43.72
C ILE A 765 20.44 -17.27 -44.55
N GLU A 766 19.63 -18.27 -44.91
CA GLU A 766 18.36 -18.10 -45.62
C GLU A 766 17.38 -17.19 -44.86
N GLY A 767 17.29 -17.37 -43.53
CA GLY A 767 16.48 -16.54 -42.63
C GLY A 767 17.06 -15.16 -42.35
N LYS A 768 18.23 -14.83 -42.92
CA LYS A 768 18.97 -13.57 -42.72
C LYS A 768 19.26 -13.25 -41.25
N HIS A 769 19.47 -14.29 -40.43
CA HIS A 769 19.85 -14.16 -39.03
C HIS A 769 21.36 -13.91 -38.89
N TYR A 770 21.86 -12.88 -39.57
CA TYR A 770 23.29 -12.66 -39.77
C TYR A 770 24.08 -12.45 -38.48
N GLU A 771 23.52 -11.75 -37.49
CA GLU A 771 24.19 -11.66 -36.17
C GLU A 771 24.42 -13.04 -35.54
N ALA A 772 23.45 -13.95 -35.66
CA ALA A 772 23.60 -15.30 -35.13
C ALA A 772 24.70 -16.05 -35.89
N ALA A 773 24.74 -15.93 -37.23
CA ALA A 773 25.79 -16.52 -38.05
C ALA A 773 27.18 -16.00 -37.68
N ILE A 774 27.34 -14.69 -37.48
CA ILE A 774 28.61 -14.08 -37.06
C ILE A 774 29.00 -14.58 -35.66
N SER A 775 28.05 -14.64 -34.73
CA SER A 775 28.27 -15.20 -33.38
C SER A 775 28.76 -16.65 -33.42
N ILE A 776 28.14 -17.48 -34.27
CA ILE A 776 28.56 -18.87 -34.52
C ILE A 776 29.96 -18.89 -35.13
N GLY A 777 30.22 -18.01 -36.11
CA GLY A 777 31.52 -17.83 -36.74
C GLY A 777 32.62 -17.62 -35.72
N TYR A 778 32.43 -16.71 -34.78
CA TYR A 778 33.39 -16.49 -33.70
C TYR A 778 33.51 -17.68 -32.76
N LYS A 779 32.40 -18.25 -32.28
CA LYS A 779 32.41 -19.37 -31.34
C LYS A 779 33.17 -20.58 -31.88
N TYR A 780 32.94 -20.93 -33.15
CA TYR A 780 33.55 -22.08 -33.80
C TYR A 780 34.80 -21.75 -34.61
N ARG A 781 35.27 -20.49 -34.56
CA ARG A 781 36.45 -20.00 -35.29
C ARG A 781 36.37 -20.29 -36.79
N LEU A 782 35.21 -20.00 -37.38
CA LEU A 782 35.01 -20.10 -38.83
C LEU A 782 35.82 -19.03 -39.55
N ASP A 783 36.20 -19.32 -40.79
CA ASP A 783 36.92 -18.35 -41.62
C ASP A 783 35.95 -17.28 -42.12
N PHE A 784 36.10 -16.05 -41.63
CA PHE A 784 35.29 -14.93 -42.10
C PHE A 784 35.61 -14.50 -43.54
N GLN A 785 36.65 -15.06 -44.18
CA GLN A 785 36.89 -14.93 -45.62
C GLN A 785 36.02 -15.86 -46.46
N ASP A 786 35.28 -16.79 -45.84
CA ASP A 786 34.33 -17.64 -46.55
C ASP A 786 33.23 -16.81 -47.24
N THR A 787 32.73 -17.30 -48.36
CA THR A 787 31.83 -16.57 -49.27
C THR A 787 30.57 -16.09 -48.55
N VAL A 788 30.04 -16.91 -47.62
CA VAL A 788 28.88 -16.59 -46.80
C VAL A 788 29.12 -15.34 -45.94
N PHE A 789 30.25 -15.25 -45.25
CA PHE A 789 30.55 -14.12 -44.38
C PHE A 789 30.88 -12.86 -45.18
N GLN A 790 31.53 -13.00 -46.33
CA GLN A 790 31.75 -11.89 -47.26
C GLN A 790 30.42 -11.35 -47.80
N GLU A 791 29.44 -12.21 -48.08
CA GLU A 791 28.09 -11.78 -48.46
C GLU A 791 27.41 -11.01 -47.31
N ILE A 792 27.45 -11.55 -46.08
CA ILE A 792 26.93 -10.88 -44.88
C ILE A 792 27.57 -9.49 -44.68
N LYS A 793 28.89 -9.41 -44.82
CA LYS A 793 29.68 -8.18 -44.68
C LYS A 793 29.14 -7.07 -45.59
N THR A 794 28.76 -7.41 -46.83
CA THR A 794 28.25 -6.43 -47.80
C THR A 794 26.82 -5.96 -47.55
N HIS A 795 26.08 -6.61 -46.65
CA HIS A 795 24.67 -6.32 -46.43
C HIS A 795 24.44 -4.98 -45.70
N SER A 796 25.34 -4.60 -44.77
CA SER A 796 25.33 -3.28 -44.14
C SER A 796 26.65 -2.98 -43.42
N PRO A 797 27.01 -1.69 -43.21
CA PRO A 797 28.15 -1.30 -42.38
C PRO A 797 28.09 -1.85 -40.95
N TYR A 798 26.90 -2.12 -40.41
CA TYR A 798 26.74 -2.73 -39.10
C TYR A 798 27.31 -4.16 -39.05
N PHE A 799 27.02 -4.98 -40.07
CA PHE A 799 27.55 -6.35 -40.11
C PHE A 799 29.03 -6.38 -40.45
N GLU A 800 29.51 -5.46 -41.29
CA GLU A 800 30.93 -5.26 -41.51
C GLU A 800 31.68 -4.95 -40.20
N TRP A 801 31.13 -4.04 -39.41
CA TRP A 801 31.66 -3.72 -38.09
C TRP A 801 31.64 -4.93 -37.15
N LEU A 802 30.57 -5.73 -37.15
CA LEU A 802 30.49 -6.93 -36.31
C LEU A 802 31.49 -8.02 -36.71
N ILE A 803 31.88 -8.14 -37.98
CA ILE A 803 32.86 -9.13 -38.45
C ILE A 803 34.29 -8.65 -38.25
N GLU A 804 34.54 -7.35 -38.49
CA GLU A 804 35.88 -6.76 -38.50
C GLU A 804 35.97 -5.49 -37.63
N PRO A 805 35.68 -5.57 -36.31
CA PRO A 805 35.59 -4.39 -35.45
C PRO A 805 36.91 -3.60 -35.33
N GLU A 806 38.06 -4.24 -35.57
CA GLU A 806 39.39 -3.62 -35.52
C GLU A 806 39.79 -2.88 -36.81
N SER A 807 39.30 -3.32 -37.96
CA SER A 807 39.60 -2.70 -39.27
C SER A 807 38.45 -1.89 -39.83
N PHE A 808 37.31 -1.85 -39.15
CA PHE A 808 36.14 -1.07 -39.54
C PHE A 808 36.43 0.44 -39.60
N ASP A 809 35.86 1.13 -40.58
CA ASP A 809 35.88 2.59 -40.64
C ASP A 809 34.86 3.20 -39.67
N TYR A 810 35.34 3.60 -38.49
CA TYR A 810 34.50 4.22 -37.46
C TYR A 810 33.90 5.58 -37.86
N SER A 811 34.25 6.14 -39.02
CA SER A 811 33.50 7.27 -39.59
C SER A 811 32.06 6.89 -39.97
N LEU A 812 31.83 5.60 -40.25
CA LEU A 812 30.51 5.03 -40.57
C LEU A 812 29.79 4.43 -39.35
N PHE A 813 30.45 4.39 -38.19
CA PHE A 813 29.92 3.77 -36.97
C PHE A 813 28.77 4.59 -36.39
N GLN A 814 27.71 3.91 -35.93
CA GLN A 814 26.60 4.54 -35.24
C GLN A 814 26.56 4.11 -33.77
N ILE A 815 26.55 5.08 -32.85
CA ILE A 815 26.63 4.80 -31.41
C ILE A 815 25.53 3.86 -30.89
N LYS A 816 24.34 3.90 -31.52
CA LYS A 816 23.20 3.04 -31.16
C LYS A 816 23.48 1.54 -31.37
N TRP A 817 24.41 1.18 -32.27
CA TRP A 817 24.73 -0.21 -32.59
C TRP A 817 25.23 -0.99 -31.37
N ILE A 818 25.85 -0.30 -30.41
CA ILE A 818 26.27 -0.87 -29.12
C ILE A 818 25.09 -1.50 -28.37
N HIS A 819 23.92 -0.89 -28.50
CA HIS A 819 22.69 -1.36 -27.87
C HIS A 819 21.91 -2.35 -28.75
N GLU A 820 22.28 -2.51 -30.03
CA GLU A 820 21.60 -3.39 -30.98
C GLU A 820 22.14 -4.84 -30.95
N ILE A 821 23.36 -5.09 -30.43
CA ILE A 821 23.95 -6.43 -30.35
C ILE A 821 23.10 -7.34 -29.44
N ARG A 822 22.52 -8.40 -30.00
CA ARG A 822 21.62 -9.32 -29.27
C ARG A 822 22.34 -10.42 -28.51
N TYR A 823 23.45 -10.92 -29.04
CA TYR A 823 24.11 -12.12 -28.53
C TYR A 823 25.28 -11.80 -27.59
N THR A 824 25.28 -12.39 -26.39
CA THR A 824 26.30 -12.14 -25.35
C THR A 824 27.72 -12.50 -25.80
N SER A 825 27.88 -13.61 -26.52
CA SER A 825 29.17 -14.02 -27.09
C SER A 825 29.74 -12.99 -28.09
N LEU A 826 28.90 -12.33 -28.88
CA LEU A 826 29.33 -11.24 -29.76
C LEU A 826 29.77 -10.03 -28.94
N ARG A 827 28.99 -9.67 -27.91
CA ARG A 827 29.34 -8.55 -27.02
C ARG A 827 30.72 -8.72 -26.41
N GLU A 828 31.03 -9.91 -25.87
CA GLU A 828 32.35 -10.21 -25.28
C GLU A 828 33.52 -10.04 -26.24
N ILE A 829 33.29 -10.20 -27.55
CA ILE A 829 34.31 -10.06 -28.58
C ILE A 829 34.42 -8.60 -29.02
N ILE A 830 33.29 -7.98 -29.33
CA ILE A 830 33.22 -6.59 -29.79
C ILE A 830 33.72 -5.62 -28.73
N TRP A 831 33.42 -5.86 -27.44
CA TRP A 831 33.85 -4.98 -26.35
C TRP A 831 35.35 -5.04 -26.07
N LYS A 832 36.04 -6.06 -26.56
CA LYS A 832 37.51 -6.13 -26.53
C LYS A 832 38.15 -5.32 -27.65
N SER A 833 37.35 -4.67 -28.52
CA SER A 833 37.89 -3.91 -29.62
C SER A 833 38.58 -2.63 -29.15
N GLN A 834 39.86 -2.48 -29.49
CA GLN A 834 40.66 -1.31 -29.14
C GLN A 834 40.17 -0.08 -29.91
N LYS A 835 39.79 -0.25 -31.17
CA LYS A 835 39.21 0.83 -31.98
C LYS A 835 37.88 1.34 -31.44
N LEU A 836 36.99 0.44 -31.01
CA LEU A 836 35.73 0.84 -30.37
C LEU A 836 36.00 1.64 -29.10
N LYS A 837 36.94 1.19 -28.27
CA LYS A 837 37.33 1.88 -27.04
C LYS A 837 37.83 3.29 -27.32
N GLU A 838 38.78 3.44 -28.25
CA GLU A 838 39.31 4.75 -28.67
C GLU A 838 38.22 5.69 -29.20
N TYR A 839 37.31 5.16 -30.02
CA TYR A 839 36.18 5.92 -30.54
C TYR A 839 35.27 6.42 -29.42
N LEU A 840 34.92 5.54 -28.46
CA LEU A 840 34.04 5.88 -27.35
C LEU A 840 34.65 6.88 -26.37
N GLU A 841 35.94 6.75 -26.07
CA GLU A 841 36.65 7.73 -25.25
C GLU A 841 36.65 9.12 -25.88
N LYS A 842 36.83 9.20 -27.21
CA LYS A 842 36.74 10.45 -27.95
C LYS A 842 35.30 10.99 -27.94
N TYR A 843 34.32 10.15 -28.25
CA TYR A 843 32.91 10.53 -28.29
C TYR A 843 32.41 11.06 -26.94
N LEU A 844 32.77 10.40 -25.83
CA LEU A 844 32.38 10.79 -24.46
C LEU A 844 33.07 12.06 -23.94
N LYS A 845 34.20 12.46 -24.53
CA LYS A 845 34.83 13.77 -24.25
C LYS A 845 34.02 14.91 -24.88
N ASP A 846 33.47 14.67 -26.07
CA ASP A 846 32.76 15.68 -26.84
C ASP A 846 31.25 15.69 -26.57
N ASN A 847 30.70 14.62 -25.97
CA ASN A 847 29.26 14.45 -25.72
C ASN A 847 28.98 13.95 -24.30
N ASP A 848 28.14 14.67 -23.54
CA ASP A 848 27.72 14.24 -22.20
C ASP A 848 26.52 13.29 -22.28
N ASN A 849 26.79 11.98 -22.38
CA ASN A 849 25.78 10.93 -22.35
C ASN A 849 26.01 10.01 -21.14
N GLU A 850 25.21 10.19 -20.09
CA GLU A 850 25.35 9.46 -18.81
C GLU A 850 25.19 7.95 -18.99
N ASN A 851 24.23 7.51 -19.81
CA ASN A 851 23.97 6.08 -20.05
C ASN A 851 25.13 5.41 -20.77
N LEU A 852 25.67 6.06 -21.80
CA LEU A 852 26.84 5.57 -22.52
C LEU A 852 28.10 5.58 -21.64
N ARG A 853 28.25 6.58 -20.75
CA ARG A 853 29.34 6.64 -19.78
C ARG A 853 29.27 5.49 -18.79
N LYS A 854 28.09 5.21 -18.21
CA LYS A 854 27.87 4.04 -17.36
C LYS A 854 28.21 2.76 -18.09
N PHE A 855 27.70 2.60 -19.32
CA PHE A 855 28.00 1.44 -20.15
C PHE A 855 29.51 1.25 -20.39
N TYR A 856 30.22 2.32 -20.78
CA TYR A 856 31.66 2.30 -21.04
C TYR A 856 32.45 1.78 -19.83
N PHE A 857 32.17 2.30 -18.64
CA PHE A 857 32.85 1.89 -17.41
C PHE A 857 32.43 0.52 -16.88
N SER A 858 31.24 0.01 -17.25
CA SER A 858 30.79 -1.31 -16.80
C SER A 858 31.28 -2.46 -17.68
N TYR A 859 31.54 -2.21 -18.98
CA TYR A 859 31.74 -3.29 -19.95
C TYR A 859 33.01 -3.18 -20.81
N ILE A 860 33.66 -2.00 -20.91
CA ILE A 860 34.83 -1.79 -21.78
C ILE A 860 36.11 -1.47 -20.99
N VAL A 861 35.98 -0.73 -19.87
CA VAL A 861 37.07 -0.54 -18.89
C VAL A 861 37.03 -1.67 -17.89
#